data_AF-A0A6G8CQF4-F1
#
_entry.id   AF-A0A6G8CQF4-F1
#
_cell.length_a   1.000
_cell.length_b   1.000
_cell.length_c   1.000
_cell.angle_alpha   90.00
_cell.angle_beta   90.00
_cell.angle_gamma   90.00
#
_symmetry.space_group_name_H-M   'P 1'
#
loop_
_entity.id
_entity.type
_entity.pdbx_description
1 polymer ?
#
loop_
_entity_poly.entity_id
_entity_poly.type
_entity_poly.pdbx_seq_one_letter_code
_entity_poly.pdbx_strand_id
1 'polypeptide(L)'
;MSIPQTFIQDLLARTDVVDVVGHYVQLKKAGANYMGLCPFHGEKSPSFSVSPSKQFYHCFGCGKNGNAIGFLMDHAGLGFRDAVQDLAQKAGMQVPDDDDSSPQDRERAAAQRKKQATLNDVLEKAGESWRKQLRESQRAIGYFKGRGVSGAIAKKYGLGYAPEGWRNLASVFPSYDDPLLEESGLVIVGEEDDKRYDRFRDRVMFPIRNVKGECIGFGGRVLGDDKPKYLNSPETEVFHKGRELYGLFEARNAIRESGYVLVTEGYMDVVALAQLGFPNAVATLGTACTPDHVHKLFRFTDTVVFSFDGDAAGRRAARKALDGALPYASDTRSVKFLFLPSEHDPDSFVREYGTDAFARHVGDATPLSRFLVEASGEGCDLGTAEGRAHMLANARPLWGLLPDGALKRQLLGELGELGQLPAGELGQLWSQQAAQQPGRSAVRPATPGNTGAPDDAIPWGIPPDLAPWERDSESSFAPNDGYPSQGGYPSTAPQFQKKPWTPGNGKGPWKKRWGKDADLPPQPPLPRDAVAKREDHAVRLVLSHMEFLEDLSHEDHTTLCDLPTPHGPIFVWLEGQLHEHGPVAWAVLQESLSGHEHEAKIRKLMTGSHAQTEGDVAELRDELRGIVNRLLIDQLRRQENELITQAARDPAALEKYKELQTRRVALENPKLSSS
;
A
#
# COMPACT_ATOMS: atom_id res chain seq x y z
N MET A 1 17.37 3.68 -19.13
CA MET A 1 18.28 4.59 -19.86
C MET A 1 19.62 4.62 -19.12
N SER A 2 20.73 4.72 -19.84
CA SER A 2 22.07 4.38 -19.33
C SER A 2 22.93 5.62 -19.09
N ILE A 3 23.44 5.76 -17.87
CA ILE A 3 24.53 6.67 -17.55
C ILE A 3 25.71 6.38 -18.51
N PRO A 4 26.33 7.39 -19.14
CA PRO A 4 27.44 7.17 -20.07
C PRO A 4 28.55 6.33 -19.45
N GLN A 5 29.03 5.32 -20.18
CA GLN A 5 30.15 4.48 -19.75
C GLN A 5 31.40 5.29 -19.42
N THR A 6 31.65 6.37 -20.16
CA THR A 6 32.75 7.31 -19.92
C THR A 6 32.64 7.97 -18.53
N PHE A 7 31.44 8.43 -18.14
CA PHE A 7 31.23 8.99 -16.81
C PHE A 7 31.43 7.96 -15.70
N ILE A 8 30.96 6.72 -15.91
CA ILE A 8 31.16 5.64 -14.93
C ILE A 8 32.65 5.38 -14.73
N GLN A 9 33.45 5.38 -15.80
CA GLN A 9 34.90 5.25 -15.74
C GLN A 9 35.55 6.42 -14.99
N ASP A 10 35.17 7.66 -15.32
CA ASP A 10 35.68 8.86 -14.64
C ASP A 10 35.33 8.88 -13.15
N LEU A 11 34.12 8.43 -12.81
CA LEU A 11 33.66 8.33 -11.44
C LEU A 11 34.47 7.29 -10.64
N LEU A 12 34.69 6.12 -11.23
CA LEU A 12 35.52 5.08 -10.62
C LEU A 12 36.98 5.54 -10.49
N ALA A 13 37.50 6.33 -11.42
CA ALA A 13 38.85 6.89 -11.35
C ALA A 13 39.01 7.92 -10.21
N ARG A 14 37.93 8.60 -9.81
CA ARG A 14 37.90 9.59 -8.73
C ARG A 14 37.41 9.04 -7.39
N THR A 15 37.03 7.77 -7.36
CA THR A 15 36.54 7.11 -6.16
C THR A 15 37.57 6.10 -5.69
N ASP A 16 38.07 6.23 -4.46
CA ASP A 16 38.88 5.17 -3.87
C ASP A 16 37.98 4.09 -3.26
N VAL A 17 38.06 2.87 -3.81
CA VAL A 17 37.35 1.69 -3.28
C VAL A 17 37.72 1.42 -1.83
N VAL A 18 38.93 1.77 -1.38
CA VAL A 18 39.34 1.59 0.02
C VAL A 18 38.54 2.49 0.95
N ASP A 19 38.28 3.73 0.55
CA ASP A 19 37.48 4.68 1.34
C ASP A 19 36.01 4.28 1.38
N VAL A 20 35.48 3.86 0.22
CA VAL A 20 34.08 3.39 0.11
C VAL A 20 33.86 2.17 0.99
N VAL A 21 34.71 1.15 0.89
CA VAL A 21 34.61 -0.06 1.74
C VAL A 21 34.89 0.29 3.20
N GLY A 22 35.90 1.13 3.46
CA GLY A 22 36.36 1.50 4.79
C GLY A 22 35.28 2.18 5.65
N HIS A 23 34.27 2.77 5.02
CA HIS A 23 33.09 3.31 5.71
C HIS A 23 32.22 2.23 6.36
N TYR A 24 32.23 1.01 5.82
CA TYR A 24 31.39 -0.10 6.26
C TYR A 24 32.17 -1.21 6.97
N VAL A 25 33.45 -1.39 6.60
CA VAL A 25 34.30 -2.48 7.09
C VAL A 25 35.58 -1.91 7.66
N GLN A 26 35.96 -2.37 8.85
CA GLN A 26 37.26 -2.03 9.41
C GLN A 26 38.37 -2.74 8.64
N LEU A 27 39.09 -1.97 7.83
CA LEU A 27 40.21 -2.44 7.01
C LEU A 27 41.55 -2.21 7.72
N LYS A 28 42.47 -3.19 7.65
CA LYS A 28 43.85 -3.09 8.11
C LYS A 28 44.80 -3.24 6.93
N LYS A 29 45.83 -2.41 6.87
CA LYS A 29 46.83 -2.49 5.80
C LYS A 29 47.64 -3.78 5.92
N ALA A 30 47.72 -4.56 4.84
CA ALA A 30 48.45 -5.81 4.75
C ALA A 30 49.25 -5.85 3.43
N GLY A 31 50.50 -5.42 3.50
CA GLY A 31 51.35 -5.23 2.32
C GLY A 31 50.83 -4.12 1.41
N ALA A 32 50.62 -4.44 0.13
CA ALA A 32 50.10 -3.50 -0.88
C ALA A 32 48.57 -3.35 -0.88
N ASN A 33 47.85 -4.25 -0.19
CA ASN A 33 46.39 -4.26 -0.13
C ASN A 33 45.91 -3.97 1.30
N TYR A 34 44.60 -3.74 1.44
CA TYR A 34 43.91 -3.68 2.71
C TYR A 34 43.13 -4.99 2.93
N MET A 35 43.14 -5.49 4.16
CA MET A 35 42.49 -6.73 4.56
C MET A 35 41.46 -6.45 5.65
N GLY A 36 40.29 -7.05 5.57
CA GLY A 36 39.23 -6.96 6.57
C GLY A 36 38.42 -8.25 6.65
N LEU A 37 37.47 -8.27 7.59
CA LEU A 37 36.43 -9.29 7.60
C LEU A 37 35.47 -9.00 6.45
N CYS A 38 35.07 -10.04 5.73
CA CYS A 38 34.16 -9.91 4.61
C CYS A 38 32.77 -9.43 5.07
N PRO A 39 32.23 -8.36 4.46
CA PRO A 39 30.90 -7.88 4.79
C PRO A 39 29.76 -8.67 4.12
N PHE A 40 30.11 -9.69 3.32
CA PHE A 40 29.17 -10.49 2.54
C PHE A 40 28.93 -11.90 3.12
N HIS A 41 29.78 -12.36 4.03
CA HIS A 41 29.62 -13.65 4.71
C HIS A 41 30.32 -13.62 6.06
N GLY A 42 29.80 -14.38 7.03
CA GLY A 42 30.38 -14.44 8.37
C GLY A 42 31.68 -15.24 8.41
N GLU A 43 32.80 -14.59 8.76
CA GLU A 43 34.11 -15.23 8.94
C GLU A 43 34.84 -14.71 10.19
N LYS A 44 35.74 -15.54 10.74
CA LYS A 44 36.56 -15.17 11.92
C LYS A 44 37.95 -14.65 11.55
N SER A 45 38.45 -15.04 10.39
CA SER A 45 39.75 -14.62 9.85
C SER A 45 39.55 -13.65 8.68
N PRO A 46 40.30 -12.55 8.58
CA PRO A 46 40.19 -11.63 7.45
C PRO A 46 40.47 -12.33 6.12
N SER A 47 39.48 -12.41 5.22
CA SER A 47 39.68 -12.87 3.83
C SER A 47 39.29 -11.82 2.78
N PHE A 48 38.79 -10.66 3.23
CA PHE A 48 38.37 -9.58 2.35
C PHE A 48 39.55 -8.68 1.99
N SER A 49 40.04 -8.80 0.75
CA SER A 49 41.13 -7.98 0.24
C SER A 49 40.61 -6.85 -0.62
N VAL A 50 41.01 -5.62 -0.31
CA VAL A 50 40.73 -4.42 -1.11
C VAL A 50 42.05 -3.89 -1.66
N SER A 51 42.13 -3.77 -2.98
CA SER A 51 43.35 -3.34 -3.65
C SER A 51 43.25 -1.87 -4.07
N PRO A 52 44.03 -0.96 -3.47
CA PRO A 52 44.02 0.46 -3.85
C PRO A 52 44.58 0.67 -5.26
N SER A 53 45.52 -0.19 -5.72
CA SER A 53 46.09 -0.09 -7.06
C SER A 53 45.16 -0.60 -8.15
N LYS A 54 44.39 -1.66 -7.87
CA LYS A 54 43.44 -2.23 -8.83
C LYS A 54 42.03 -1.64 -8.74
N GLN A 55 41.77 -0.80 -7.73
CA GLN A 55 40.45 -0.22 -7.45
C GLN A 55 39.32 -1.28 -7.41
N PHE A 56 39.62 -2.40 -6.78
CA PHE A 56 38.78 -3.59 -6.76
C PHE A 56 38.88 -4.33 -5.42
N TYR A 57 37.78 -4.94 -4.97
CA TYR A 57 37.74 -5.83 -3.83
C TYR A 57 37.54 -7.29 -4.25
N HIS A 58 38.09 -8.21 -3.47
CA HIS A 58 37.90 -9.64 -3.64
C HIS A 58 37.91 -10.32 -2.27
N CYS A 59 36.91 -11.14 -2.01
CA CYS A 59 36.87 -12.02 -0.85
C CYS A 59 37.40 -13.41 -1.19
N PHE A 60 38.47 -13.84 -0.53
CA PHE A 60 39.01 -15.19 -0.72
C PHE A 60 38.17 -16.30 -0.06
N GLY A 61 37.27 -15.95 0.86
CA GLY A 61 36.34 -16.90 1.49
C GLY A 61 35.13 -17.23 0.62
N CYS A 62 34.34 -16.21 0.23
CA CYS A 62 33.09 -16.40 -0.51
C CYS A 62 33.16 -16.08 -2.01
N GLY A 63 34.31 -15.63 -2.53
CA GLY A 63 34.50 -15.31 -3.95
C GLY A 63 33.85 -14.00 -4.42
N LYS A 64 33.09 -13.30 -3.55
CA LYS A 64 32.49 -11.99 -3.88
C LYS A 64 33.56 -10.98 -4.25
N ASN A 65 33.33 -10.27 -5.36
CA ASN A 65 34.30 -9.36 -5.93
C ASN A 65 33.60 -8.24 -6.71
N GLY A 66 34.26 -7.09 -6.86
CA GLY A 66 33.65 -5.93 -7.51
C GLY A 66 34.45 -4.62 -7.34
N ASN A 67 33.92 -3.56 -7.94
CA ASN A 67 34.42 -2.19 -7.78
C ASN A 67 33.60 -1.42 -6.72
N ALA A 68 33.87 -0.13 -6.52
CA ALA A 68 33.15 0.70 -5.55
C ALA A 68 31.63 0.73 -5.77
N ILE A 69 31.16 0.78 -7.02
CA ILE A 69 29.73 0.77 -7.37
C ILE A 69 29.11 -0.58 -7.01
N GLY A 70 29.74 -1.68 -7.43
CA GLY A 70 29.31 -3.04 -7.12
C GLY A 70 29.27 -3.28 -5.61
N PHE A 71 30.23 -2.73 -4.86
CA PHE A 71 30.21 -2.78 -3.40
C PHE A 71 28.96 -2.13 -2.82
N LEU A 72 28.59 -0.91 -3.25
CA LEU A 72 27.39 -0.24 -2.76
C LEU A 72 26.09 -0.95 -3.17
N MET A 73 26.05 -1.54 -4.35
CA MET A 73 24.90 -2.33 -4.78
C MET A 73 24.75 -3.59 -3.90
N ASP A 74 25.82 -4.37 -3.78
CA ASP A 74 25.79 -5.63 -3.05
C ASP A 74 25.71 -5.42 -1.53
N HIS A 75 26.40 -4.41 -0.99
CA HIS A 75 26.54 -4.14 0.45
C HIS A 75 25.58 -3.07 0.98
N ALA A 76 25.25 -2.02 0.24
CA ALA A 76 24.25 -1.05 0.69
C ALA A 76 22.84 -1.35 0.13
N GLY A 77 22.72 -2.23 -0.87
CA GLY A 77 21.44 -2.55 -1.53
C GLY A 77 20.92 -1.44 -2.43
N LEU A 78 21.79 -0.50 -2.80
CA LEU A 78 21.43 0.63 -3.64
C LEU A 78 21.16 0.16 -5.08
N GLY A 79 20.20 0.80 -5.75
CA GLY A 79 20.06 0.64 -7.19
C GLY A 79 21.31 1.17 -7.91
N PHE A 80 21.61 0.68 -9.11
CA PHE A 80 22.80 1.11 -9.86
C PHE A 80 22.90 2.64 -10.00
N ARG A 81 21.80 3.31 -10.38
CA ARG A 81 21.77 4.77 -10.50
C ARG A 81 21.98 5.47 -9.16
N ASP A 82 21.39 4.96 -8.08
CA ASP A 82 21.56 5.51 -6.72
C ASP A 82 23.00 5.33 -6.22
N ALA A 83 23.63 4.19 -6.50
CA ALA A 83 25.03 3.92 -6.17
C ALA A 83 25.97 4.85 -6.94
N VAL A 84 25.73 5.05 -8.24
CA VAL A 84 26.48 6.02 -9.05
C VAL A 84 26.28 7.45 -8.54
N GLN A 85 25.05 7.81 -8.18
CA GLN A 85 24.72 9.13 -7.64
C GLN A 85 25.38 9.40 -6.28
N ASP A 86 25.38 8.42 -5.39
CA ASP A 86 26.01 8.50 -4.07
C ASP A 86 27.53 8.71 -4.18
N LEU A 87 28.20 7.93 -5.04
CA LEU A 87 29.63 8.09 -5.30
C LEU A 87 29.93 9.42 -6.00
N ALA A 88 29.11 9.83 -6.97
CA ALA A 88 29.31 11.08 -7.69
C ALA A 88 29.20 12.28 -6.74
N GLN A 89 28.21 12.29 -5.84
CA GLN A 89 28.08 13.34 -4.83
C GLN A 89 29.31 13.41 -3.92
N LYS A 90 29.84 12.26 -3.48
CA LYS A 90 31.07 12.19 -2.67
C LYS A 90 32.31 12.67 -3.43
N ALA A 91 32.39 12.38 -4.72
CA ALA A 91 33.47 12.81 -5.60
C ALA A 91 33.32 14.25 -6.12
N GLY A 92 32.26 14.98 -5.71
CA GLY A 92 31.95 16.32 -6.21
C GLY A 92 31.63 16.34 -7.72
N MET A 93 31.20 15.21 -8.28
CA MET A 93 30.82 15.05 -9.67
C MET A 93 29.30 15.13 -9.82
N GLN A 94 28.87 15.78 -10.89
CA GLN A 94 27.48 15.72 -11.32
C GLN A 94 27.31 14.52 -12.25
N VAL A 95 26.44 13.57 -11.88
CA VAL A 95 26.04 12.50 -12.79
C VAL A 95 25.40 13.14 -14.01
N PRO A 96 25.82 12.80 -15.25
CA PRO A 96 25.12 13.22 -16.45
C PRO A 96 23.69 12.73 -16.33
N ASP A 97 22.77 13.66 -16.12
CA ASP A 97 21.38 13.41 -16.40
C ASP A 97 21.26 13.19 -17.91
N ASP A 98 20.34 12.32 -18.31
CA ASP A 98 20.10 11.98 -19.72
C ASP A 98 20.18 13.27 -20.58
N ASP A 99 20.95 13.22 -21.66
CA ASP A 99 21.35 14.36 -22.51
C ASP A 99 20.16 15.03 -23.27
N ASP A 100 18.92 14.76 -22.85
CA ASP A 100 17.68 15.41 -23.27
C ASP A 100 16.99 16.20 -22.14
N SER A 101 17.54 16.22 -20.92
CA SER A 101 16.96 16.97 -19.80
C SER A 101 17.23 18.46 -19.95
N SER A 102 16.17 19.24 -20.20
CA SER A 102 16.29 20.69 -20.30
C SER A 102 16.83 21.28 -18.98
N PRO A 103 17.42 22.49 -18.97
CA PRO A 103 17.80 23.18 -17.74
C PRO A 103 16.64 23.25 -16.72
N GLN A 104 15.40 23.33 -17.21
CA GLN A 104 14.19 23.30 -16.38
C GLN A 104 13.97 21.93 -15.72
N ASP A 105 14.26 20.83 -16.38
CA ASP A 105 14.10 19.49 -15.79
C ASP A 105 15.15 19.21 -14.71
N ARG A 106 16.37 19.74 -14.88
CA ARG A 106 17.42 19.67 -13.85
C ARG A 106 17.05 20.49 -12.61
N GLU A 107 16.53 21.70 -12.81
CA GLU A 107 16.05 22.54 -11.71
C GLU A 107 14.88 21.88 -10.97
N ARG A 108 13.93 21.29 -11.70
CA ARG A 108 12.83 20.50 -11.13
C ARG A 108 13.32 19.31 -10.31
N ALA A 109 14.26 18.53 -10.84
CA ALA A 109 14.83 17.39 -10.13
C ALA A 109 15.60 17.82 -8.86
N ALA A 110 16.35 18.91 -8.91
CA ALA A 110 17.04 19.47 -7.75
C ALA A 110 16.05 19.98 -6.68
N ALA A 111 15.00 20.68 -7.10
CA ALA A 111 13.93 21.15 -6.22
C ALA A 111 13.20 19.97 -5.55
N GLN A 112 12.91 18.90 -6.30
CA GLN A 112 12.28 17.69 -5.78
C GLN A 112 13.16 17.00 -4.72
N ARG A 113 14.47 16.86 -4.97
CA ARG A 113 15.40 16.30 -3.98
C ARG A 113 15.47 17.13 -2.71
N LYS A 114 15.52 18.45 -2.85
CA LYS A 114 15.51 19.37 -1.71
C LYS A 114 14.22 19.21 -0.91
N LYS A 115 13.06 19.10 -1.58
CA LYS A 115 11.76 18.86 -0.94
C LYS A 115 11.75 17.54 -0.17
N GLN A 116 12.21 16.44 -0.79
CA GLN A 116 12.32 15.13 -0.13
C GLN A 116 13.22 15.17 1.11
N ALA A 117 14.37 15.84 1.04
CA ALA A 117 15.25 16.01 2.20
C ALA A 117 14.55 16.74 3.35
N THR A 118 13.81 17.82 3.04
CA THR A 118 13.03 18.54 4.05
C THR A 118 11.94 17.67 4.67
N LEU A 119 11.24 16.85 3.88
CA LEU A 119 10.23 15.91 4.39
C LEU A 119 10.86 14.87 5.33
N ASN A 120 12.02 14.32 4.96
CA ASN A 120 12.75 13.37 5.80
C ASN A 120 13.18 14.01 7.13
N ASP A 121 13.66 15.26 7.13
CA ASP A 121 14.04 15.99 8.34
C ASP A 121 12.84 16.21 9.28
N VAL A 122 11.68 16.56 8.72
CA VAL A 122 10.42 16.71 9.46
C VAL A 122 10.02 15.38 10.11
N LEU A 123 10.08 14.28 9.35
CA LEU A 123 9.76 12.94 9.83
C LEU A 123 10.72 12.49 10.94
N GLU A 124 12.04 12.66 10.76
CA GLU A 124 13.04 12.29 11.77
C GLU A 124 12.80 13.07 13.07
N LYS A 125 12.53 14.38 12.99
CA LYS A 125 12.23 15.21 14.16
C LYS A 125 10.98 14.75 14.91
N ALA A 126 9.92 14.34 14.19
CA ALA A 126 8.74 13.75 14.81
C ALA A 126 9.06 12.42 15.49
N GLY A 127 9.82 11.55 14.80
CA GLY A 127 10.28 10.26 15.32
C GLY A 127 11.11 10.40 16.60
N GLU A 128 12.05 11.36 16.64
CA GLU A 128 12.83 11.66 17.85
C GLU A 128 11.96 12.10 19.03
N SER A 129 10.94 12.92 18.76
CA SER A 129 10.00 13.35 19.80
C SER A 129 9.22 12.17 20.37
N TRP A 130 8.66 11.32 19.51
CA TRP A 130 7.93 10.12 19.94
C TRP A 130 8.82 9.11 20.67
N ARG A 131 10.11 9.00 20.32
CA ARG A 131 11.09 8.19 21.06
C ARG A 131 11.34 8.72 22.46
N LYS A 132 11.33 10.04 22.66
CA LYS A 132 11.43 10.67 23.99
C LYS A 132 10.17 10.39 24.79
N GLN A 133 8.99 10.61 24.20
CA GLN A 133 7.69 10.38 24.84
C GLN A 133 7.45 8.92 25.23
N LEU A 134 7.98 7.96 24.47
CA LEU A 134 7.95 6.54 24.86
C LEU A 134 8.65 6.29 26.20
N ARG A 135 9.75 6.99 26.49
CA ARG A 135 10.51 6.81 27.75
C ARG A 135 9.74 7.32 28.97
N GLU A 136 8.81 8.23 28.76
CA GLU A 136 8.01 8.86 29.82
C GLU A 136 6.68 8.13 30.05
N SER A 137 6.19 7.39 29.04
CA SER A 137 4.90 6.68 29.11
C SER A 137 5.04 5.25 29.65
N GLN A 138 4.69 5.05 30.92
CA GLN A 138 4.64 3.70 31.53
C GLN A 138 3.65 2.77 30.82
N ARG A 139 2.55 3.31 30.28
CA ARG A 139 1.55 2.54 29.52
C ARG A 139 2.15 1.97 28.23
N ALA A 140 2.83 2.81 27.46
CA ALA A 140 3.46 2.38 26.20
C ALA A 140 4.65 1.43 26.45
N ILE A 141 5.45 1.67 27.49
CA ILE A 141 6.52 0.75 27.92
C ILE A 141 5.92 -0.60 28.35
N GLY A 142 4.85 -0.58 29.14
CA GLY A 142 4.14 -1.77 29.61
C GLY A 142 3.61 -2.59 28.44
N TYR A 143 3.08 -1.94 27.40
CA TYR A 143 2.65 -2.61 26.18
C TYR A 143 3.80 -3.38 25.49
N PHE A 144 4.93 -2.73 25.23
CA PHE A 144 6.06 -3.38 24.56
C PHE A 144 6.66 -4.51 25.40
N LYS A 145 6.77 -4.32 26.73
CA LYS A 145 7.20 -5.38 27.66
C LYS A 145 6.24 -6.57 27.67
N GLY A 146 4.92 -6.32 27.65
CA GLY A 146 3.90 -7.36 27.55
C GLY A 146 3.97 -8.14 26.23
N ARG A 147 4.54 -7.53 25.19
CA ARG A 147 4.86 -8.18 23.91
C ARG A 147 6.30 -8.73 23.84
N GLY A 148 7.01 -8.80 24.96
CA GLY A 148 8.37 -9.33 25.03
C GLY A 148 9.44 -8.47 24.36
N VAL A 149 9.13 -7.25 23.92
CA VAL A 149 10.08 -6.37 23.21
C VAL A 149 11.02 -5.69 24.21
N SER A 150 12.32 -5.98 24.14
CA SER A 150 13.32 -5.35 25.00
C SER A 150 13.58 -3.89 24.63
N GLY A 151 14.13 -3.12 25.57
CA GLY A 151 14.57 -1.75 25.31
C GLY A 151 15.68 -1.65 24.26
N ALA A 152 16.51 -2.70 24.10
CA ALA A 152 17.54 -2.76 23.07
C ALA A 152 16.92 -2.87 21.67
N ILE A 153 15.94 -3.75 21.51
CA ILE A 153 15.18 -3.89 20.25
C ILE A 153 14.38 -2.61 19.98
N ALA A 154 13.67 -2.07 20.98
CA ALA A 154 12.95 -0.81 20.83
C ALA A 154 13.87 0.34 20.38
N LYS A 155 15.09 0.41 20.91
CA LYS A 155 16.10 1.39 20.49
C LYS A 155 16.57 1.16 19.04
N LYS A 156 16.85 -0.10 18.66
CA LYS A 156 17.30 -0.49 17.31
C LYS A 156 16.29 -0.09 16.23
N TYR A 157 15.02 -0.44 16.43
CA TYR A 157 13.92 -0.11 15.51
C TYR A 157 13.40 1.33 15.68
N GLY A 158 13.94 2.12 16.62
CA GLY A 158 13.51 3.50 16.83
C GLY A 158 12.06 3.66 17.29
N LEU A 159 11.53 2.67 18.01
CA LEU A 159 10.12 2.67 18.46
C LEU A 159 9.82 3.90 19.31
N GLY A 160 8.61 4.43 19.17
CA GLY A 160 8.13 5.63 19.86
C GLY A 160 6.72 5.51 20.40
N TYR A 161 6.21 6.59 20.96
CA TYR A 161 4.82 6.73 21.40
C TYR A 161 4.32 8.12 21.00
N ALA A 162 3.19 8.16 20.29
CA ALA A 162 2.41 9.35 20.00
C ALA A 162 1.32 9.50 21.08
N PRO A 163 1.40 10.53 21.95
CA PRO A 163 0.48 10.74 23.06
C PRO A 163 -0.96 10.95 22.61
N GLU A 164 -1.88 10.80 23.55
CA GLU A 164 -3.26 11.26 23.39
C GLU A 164 -3.32 12.78 23.20
N GLY A 165 -4.31 13.26 22.44
CA GLY A 165 -4.48 14.68 22.13
C GLY A 165 -4.43 14.96 20.63
N TRP A 166 -4.98 16.12 20.25
CA TRP A 166 -5.20 16.46 18.84
C TRP A 166 -4.05 17.21 18.18
N ARG A 167 -3.13 17.81 18.94
CA ARG A 167 -2.06 18.70 18.43
C ARG A 167 -0.78 18.60 19.26
N ASN A 168 -0.35 17.39 19.60
CA ASN A 168 0.89 17.19 20.37
C ASN A 168 2.13 17.61 19.58
N LEU A 169 2.13 17.43 18.26
CA LEU A 169 3.23 17.87 17.40
C LEU A 169 3.41 19.40 17.37
N ALA A 170 2.42 20.20 17.80
CA ALA A 170 2.56 21.65 17.95
C ALA A 170 3.63 22.04 18.99
N SER A 171 3.97 21.14 19.92
CA SER A 171 5.09 21.34 20.86
C SER A 171 6.46 21.03 20.25
N VAL A 172 6.49 20.31 19.12
CA VAL A 172 7.70 19.83 18.44
C VAL A 172 8.10 20.79 17.31
N PHE A 173 7.11 21.32 16.61
CA PHE A 173 7.29 22.19 15.45
C PHE A 173 6.87 23.62 15.79
N PRO A 174 7.77 24.62 15.66
CA PRO A 174 7.45 26.02 15.96
C PRO A 174 6.30 26.58 15.12
N SER A 175 6.20 26.16 13.86
CA SER A 175 5.09 26.45 12.94
C SER A 175 4.34 25.14 12.68
N TYR A 176 3.18 25.00 13.31
CA TYR A 176 2.31 23.83 13.17
C TYR A 176 1.41 23.92 11.92
N ASP A 177 1.29 25.12 11.37
CA ASP A 177 0.64 25.46 10.12
C ASP A 177 1.53 25.24 8.89
N ASP A 178 2.79 24.83 9.08
CA ASP A 178 3.69 24.50 7.98
C ASP A 178 3.07 23.41 7.06
N PRO A 179 2.93 23.65 5.74
CA PRO A 179 2.42 22.67 4.79
C PRO A 179 3.19 21.34 4.80
N LEU A 180 4.48 21.36 5.14
CA LEU A 180 5.32 20.16 5.20
C LEU A 180 4.81 19.12 6.19
N LEU A 181 4.09 19.52 7.25
CA LEU A 181 3.50 18.60 8.21
C LEU A 181 2.32 17.81 7.62
N GLU A 182 1.57 18.43 6.72
CA GLU A 182 0.52 17.75 5.95
C GLU A 182 1.13 16.89 4.85
N GLU A 183 2.07 17.44 4.06
CA GLU A 183 2.73 16.73 2.95
C GLU A 183 3.52 15.49 3.42
N SER A 184 4.09 15.53 4.62
CA SER A 184 4.76 14.38 5.26
C SER A 184 3.77 13.35 5.84
N GLY A 185 2.47 13.67 5.85
CA GLY A 185 1.41 12.82 6.40
C GLY A 185 1.37 12.77 7.92
N LEU A 186 2.01 13.70 8.62
CA LEU A 186 2.00 13.80 10.09
C LEU A 186 0.75 14.52 10.61
N VAL A 187 0.21 15.46 9.84
CA VAL A 187 -0.97 16.27 10.16
C VAL A 187 -2.05 16.04 9.10
N ILE A 188 -3.31 16.05 9.55
CA ILE A 188 -4.49 16.05 8.69
C ILE A 188 -5.10 17.45 8.74
N VAL A 189 -5.41 18.01 7.57
CA VAL A 189 -6.15 19.27 7.42
C VAL A 189 -7.60 18.93 7.10
N GLY A 190 -8.54 19.43 7.88
CA GLY A 190 -9.97 19.25 7.62
C GLY A 190 -10.44 20.10 6.44
N GLU A 191 -11.21 19.49 5.54
CA GLU A 191 -11.65 20.10 4.26
C GLU A 191 -12.55 21.33 4.42
N GLU A 192 -13.28 21.46 5.53
CA GLU A 192 -14.29 22.51 5.74
C GLU A 192 -13.86 23.66 6.65
N ASP A 193 -13.07 23.35 7.67
CA ASP A 193 -12.76 24.27 8.77
C ASP A 193 -11.26 24.65 8.84
N ASP A 194 -10.44 24.17 7.89
CA ASP A 194 -8.96 24.24 7.91
C ASP A 194 -8.36 23.77 9.26
N LYS A 195 -9.11 22.90 9.96
CA LYS A 195 -8.74 22.39 11.28
C LYS A 195 -7.64 21.37 11.11
N ARG A 196 -6.44 21.75 11.55
CA ARG A 196 -5.26 20.88 11.58
C ARG A 196 -5.23 20.01 12.84
N TYR A 197 -4.93 18.72 12.71
CA TYR A 197 -4.71 17.82 13.85
C TYR A 197 -3.74 16.68 13.52
N ASP A 198 -3.04 16.18 14.54
CA ASP A 198 -2.05 15.12 14.43
C ASP A 198 -2.71 13.86 13.87
N ARG A 199 -2.13 13.22 12.86
CA ARG A 199 -2.61 11.94 12.31
C ARG A 199 -2.54 10.81 13.33
N PHE A 200 -1.43 10.74 14.06
CA PHE A 200 -1.14 9.69 15.03
C PHE A 200 -1.41 10.18 16.45
N ARG A 201 -2.31 9.51 17.16
CA ARG A 201 -2.78 9.89 18.50
C ARG A 201 -3.02 8.64 19.33
N ASP A 202 -2.55 8.64 20.58
CA ASP A 202 -2.53 7.50 21.51
C ASP A 202 -2.08 6.17 20.87
N ARG A 203 -0.93 6.22 20.17
CA ARG A 203 -0.38 5.09 19.40
C ARG A 203 1.07 4.82 19.75
N VAL A 204 1.43 3.55 19.86
CA VAL A 204 2.84 3.16 19.76
C VAL A 204 3.29 3.23 18.31
N MET A 205 4.47 3.79 18.10
CA MET A 205 4.96 4.24 16.79
C MET A 205 6.12 3.38 16.31
N PHE A 206 6.05 3.01 15.04
CA PHE A 206 7.02 2.19 14.31
C PHE A 206 7.53 3.04 13.14
N PRO A 207 8.72 3.67 13.23
CA PRO A 207 9.25 4.43 12.12
C PRO A 207 9.57 3.51 10.94
N ILE A 208 9.24 3.96 9.73
CA ILE A 208 9.50 3.25 8.48
C ILE A 208 10.71 3.93 7.85
N ARG A 209 11.75 3.15 7.57
CA ARG A 209 13.00 3.64 6.99
C ARG A 209 13.21 3.10 5.60
N ASN A 210 13.74 3.94 4.72
CA ASN A 210 14.18 3.50 3.40
C ASN A 210 15.49 2.68 3.51
N VAL A 211 16.00 2.18 2.38
CA VAL A 211 17.26 1.41 2.35
C VAL A 211 18.48 2.20 2.83
N LYS A 212 18.46 3.54 2.79
CA LYS A 212 19.53 4.41 3.30
C LYS A 212 19.43 4.63 4.81
N GLY A 213 18.28 4.35 5.42
CA GLY A 213 18.01 4.53 6.84
C GLY A 213 17.25 5.81 7.19
N GLU A 214 16.86 6.60 6.18
CA GLU A 214 16.09 7.83 6.37
C GLU A 214 14.64 7.49 6.74
N CYS A 215 14.09 8.19 7.73
CA CYS A 215 12.70 8.03 8.11
C CYS A 215 11.79 8.62 7.02
N ILE A 216 10.96 7.76 6.44
CA ILE A 216 10.07 8.10 5.32
C ILE A 216 8.59 8.03 5.70
N GLY A 217 8.25 7.42 6.82
CA GLY A 217 6.88 7.37 7.32
C GLY A 217 6.78 6.63 8.63
N PHE A 218 5.55 6.36 9.07
CA PHE A 218 5.28 5.68 10.34
C PHE A 218 4.14 4.68 10.21
N GLY A 219 4.29 3.56 10.92
CA GLY A 219 3.18 2.72 11.37
C GLY A 219 2.82 3.08 12.81
N GLY A 220 1.55 3.00 13.17
CA GLY A 220 1.04 3.36 14.48
C GLY A 220 -0.04 2.40 14.96
N ARG A 221 0.16 1.78 16.12
CA ARG A 221 -0.81 0.87 16.74
C ARG A 221 -1.45 1.50 17.96
N VAL A 222 -2.79 1.46 18.06
CA VAL A 222 -3.51 1.97 19.23
C VAL A 222 -3.15 1.19 20.50
N LEU A 223 -3.18 1.89 21.63
CA LEU A 223 -3.11 1.27 22.96
C LEU A 223 -4.49 1.02 23.59
N GLY A 224 -5.54 1.64 23.07
CA GLY A 224 -6.93 1.47 23.51
C GLY A 224 -7.81 0.82 22.44
N ASP A 225 -9.10 1.13 22.48
CA ASP A 225 -10.12 0.56 21.59
C ASP A 225 -10.37 1.40 20.31
N ASP A 226 -9.57 2.44 20.11
CA ASP A 226 -9.64 3.31 18.93
C ASP A 226 -9.41 2.52 17.63
N LYS A 227 -10.16 2.87 16.59
CA LYS A 227 -10.04 2.27 15.25
C LYS A 227 -9.43 3.27 14.25
N PRO A 228 -8.63 2.79 13.28
CA PRO A 228 -8.19 1.40 13.08
C PRO A 228 -7.08 0.98 14.07
N LYS A 229 -7.01 -0.33 14.36
CA LYS A 229 -6.00 -0.92 15.27
C LYS A 229 -4.57 -0.55 14.85
N TYR A 230 -4.33 -0.59 13.55
CA TYR A 230 -3.08 -0.22 12.90
C TYR A 230 -3.36 0.89 11.88
N LEU A 231 -2.51 1.92 11.87
CA LEU A 231 -2.59 3.05 10.96
C LEU A 231 -1.20 3.32 10.39
N ASN A 232 -1.09 3.39 9.07
CA ASN A 232 0.16 3.79 8.41
C ASN A 232 0.05 5.23 7.92
N SER A 233 1.21 5.86 7.69
CA SER A 233 1.31 7.10 6.90
C SER A 233 0.55 6.93 5.56
N PRO A 234 -0.04 8.02 5.03
CA PRO A 234 -0.58 8.01 3.66
C PRO A 234 0.57 7.84 2.65
N GLU A 235 0.24 7.65 1.38
CA GLU A 235 1.25 7.78 0.31
C GLU A 235 1.78 9.22 0.30
N THR A 236 3.10 9.40 0.19
CA THR A 236 3.77 10.71 0.12
C THR A 236 4.87 10.66 -0.93
N GLU A 237 5.51 11.79 -1.22
CA GLU A 237 6.66 11.85 -2.14
C GLU A 237 7.87 11.00 -1.69
N VAL A 238 7.97 10.69 -0.40
CA VAL A 238 9.06 9.90 0.19
C VAL A 238 8.63 8.49 0.61
N PHE A 239 7.33 8.20 0.60
CA PHE A 239 6.79 6.94 1.09
C PHE A 239 5.76 6.32 0.15
N HIS A 240 6.13 5.14 -0.35
CA HIS A 240 5.28 4.30 -1.20
C HIS A 240 5.10 2.90 -0.61
N LYS A 241 3.90 2.57 -0.11
CA LYS A 241 3.65 1.29 0.57
C LYS A 241 3.93 0.09 -0.33
N GLY A 242 3.56 0.19 -1.61
CA GLY A 242 3.76 -0.85 -2.60
C GLY A 242 5.23 -1.12 -2.96
N ARG A 243 6.18 -0.32 -2.46
CA ARG A 243 7.62 -0.47 -2.72
C ARG A 243 8.42 -0.67 -1.44
N GLU A 244 7.98 -0.12 -0.31
CA GLU A 244 8.72 -0.13 0.94
C GLU A 244 8.36 -1.33 1.83
N LEU A 245 9.35 -1.81 2.59
CA LEU A 245 9.23 -2.94 3.51
C LEU A 245 9.76 -2.50 4.88
N TYR A 246 8.93 -2.67 5.91
CA TYR A 246 9.34 -2.37 7.28
C TYR A 246 10.45 -3.31 7.72
N GLY A 247 11.43 -2.80 8.46
CA GLY A 247 12.54 -3.59 8.98
C GLY A 247 13.65 -3.90 7.98
N LEU A 248 13.46 -3.59 6.68
CA LEU A 248 14.46 -3.92 5.66
C LEU A 248 15.82 -3.29 5.97
N PHE A 249 15.84 -2.01 6.36
CA PHE A 249 17.07 -1.31 6.76
C PHE A 249 17.81 -2.02 7.90
N GLU A 250 17.06 -2.41 8.94
CA GLU A 250 17.58 -3.10 10.13
C GLU A 250 18.02 -4.54 9.83
N ALA A 251 17.39 -5.19 8.85
CA ALA A 251 17.58 -6.59 8.50
C ALA A 251 18.68 -6.84 7.48
N ARG A 252 19.17 -5.83 6.74
CA ARG A 252 20.12 -6.01 5.61
C ARG A 252 21.31 -6.92 5.92
N ASN A 253 21.97 -6.70 7.06
CA ASN A 253 23.13 -7.50 7.46
C ASN A 253 22.72 -8.92 7.84
N ALA A 254 21.64 -9.06 8.62
CA ALA A 254 21.11 -10.35 9.00
C ALA A 254 20.65 -11.20 7.81
N ILE A 255 20.02 -10.57 6.80
CA ILE A 255 19.60 -11.24 5.57
C ILE A 255 20.80 -11.86 4.84
N ARG A 256 21.94 -11.16 4.80
CA ARG A 256 23.16 -11.68 4.19
C ARG A 256 23.78 -12.80 4.99
N GLU A 257 23.85 -12.64 6.31
CA GLU A 257 24.41 -13.63 7.22
C GLU A 257 23.60 -14.94 7.22
N SER A 258 22.26 -14.83 7.22
CA SER A 258 21.36 -15.97 7.16
C SER A 258 21.22 -16.55 5.75
N GLY A 259 21.50 -15.76 4.72
CA GLY A 259 21.33 -16.15 3.32
C GLY A 259 19.88 -16.13 2.82
N TYR A 260 18.92 -15.69 3.63
CA TYR A 260 17.50 -15.57 3.27
C TYR A 260 16.82 -14.44 4.04
N VAL A 261 15.69 -13.97 3.52
CA VAL A 261 14.81 -13.00 4.17
C VAL A 261 13.47 -13.62 4.53
N LEU A 262 12.96 -13.30 5.72
CA LEU A 262 11.61 -13.67 6.17
C LEU A 262 10.66 -12.50 5.93
N VAL A 263 9.58 -12.72 5.18
CA VAL A 263 8.56 -11.70 4.90
C VAL A 263 7.31 -12.01 5.71
N THR A 264 6.92 -11.12 6.62
CA THR A 264 5.71 -11.22 7.46
C THR A 264 4.69 -10.13 7.10
N GLU A 265 3.52 -10.15 7.74
CA GLU A 265 2.45 -9.16 7.50
C GLU A 265 2.61 -7.88 8.33
N GLY A 266 3.09 -8.01 9.58
CA GLY A 266 3.08 -6.92 10.54
C GLY A 266 4.47 -6.48 11.01
N TYR A 267 4.59 -5.18 11.31
CA TYR A 267 5.76 -4.62 11.98
C TYR A 267 6.00 -5.20 13.38
N MET A 268 4.94 -5.61 14.08
CA MET A 268 5.10 -6.30 15.37
C MET A 268 5.81 -7.65 15.20
N ASP A 269 5.50 -8.40 14.15
CA ASP A 269 6.11 -9.71 13.89
C ASP A 269 7.59 -9.54 13.61
N VAL A 270 7.97 -8.53 12.81
CA VAL A 270 9.38 -8.20 12.54
C VAL A 270 10.13 -7.87 13.83
N VAL A 271 9.55 -7.04 14.70
CA VAL A 271 10.19 -6.63 15.96
C VAL A 271 10.28 -7.83 16.93
N ALA A 272 9.25 -8.65 16.99
CA ALA A 272 9.21 -9.86 17.82
C ALA A 272 10.21 -10.91 17.33
N LEU A 273 10.22 -11.23 16.04
CA LEU A 273 11.18 -12.15 15.43
C LEU A 273 12.62 -11.68 15.65
N ALA A 274 12.91 -10.39 15.50
CA ALA A 274 14.23 -9.85 15.78
C ALA A 274 14.63 -10.02 17.25
N GLN A 275 13.69 -9.87 18.19
CA GLN A 275 13.91 -10.15 19.61
C GLN A 275 14.17 -11.64 19.88
N LEU A 276 13.58 -12.51 19.07
CA LEU A 276 13.64 -13.97 19.20
C LEU A 276 14.77 -14.59 18.37
N GLY A 277 15.70 -13.79 17.83
CA GLY A 277 16.88 -14.29 17.12
C GLY A 277 16.72 -14.43 15.61
N PHE A 278 15.63 -13.92 15.02
CA PHE A 278 15.41 -13.84 13.58
C PHE A 278 15.41 -12.38 13.10
N PRO A 279 16.56 -11.67 13.15
CA PRO A 279 16.66 -10.28 12.75
C PRO A 279 16.59 -10.05 11.22
N ASN A 280 16.50 -11.12 10.43
CA ASN A 280 16.34 -11.11 8.97
C ASN A 280 14.86 -11.05 8.52
N ALA A 281 13.95 -10.62 9.40
CA ALA A 281 12.54 -10.43 9.09
C ALA A 281 12.23 -9.02 8.57
N VAL A 282 11.29 -8.93 7.63
CA VAL A 282 10.72 -7.70 7.06
C VAL A 282 9.21 -7.84 6.92
N ALA A 283 8.48 -6.73 6.83
CA ALA A 283 7.02 -6.77 6.68
C ALA A 283 6.50 -5.82 5.59
N THR A 284 5.38 -6.22 4.96
CA THR A 284 4.59 -5.30 4.12
C THR A 284 3.85 -4.29 4.99
N LEU A 285 3.42 -3.18 4.37
CA LEU A 285 2.92 -2.01 5.09
C LEU A 285 1.40 -1.87 4.95
N GLY A 286 0.67 -2.93 5.33
CA GLY A 286 -0.79 -2.99 5.20
C GLY A 286 -1.26 -3.14 3.74
N THR A 287 -0.43 -3.74 2.91
CA THR A 287 -0.71 -4.06 1.50
C THR A 287 -0.30 -5.51 1.23
N ALA A 288 -0.87 -6.11 0.18
CA ALA A 288 -0.33 -7.35 -0.35
C ALA A 288 1.13 -7.17 -0.80
N CYS A 289 1.90 -8.25 -0.81
CA CYS A 289 3.27 -8.22 -1.34
C CYS A 289 3.22 -7.98 -2.86
N THR A 290 3.97 -6.98 -3.33
CA THR A 290 4.01 -6.59 -4.74
C THR A 290 5.25 -7.16 -5.43
N PRO A 291 5.27 -7.21 -6.78
CA PRO A 291 6.49 -7.48 -7.54
C PRO A 291 7.65 -6.56 -7.16
N ASP A 292 7.40 -5.30 -6.85
CA ASP A 292 8.45 -4.34 -6.46
C ASP A 292 9.09 -4.70 -5.11
N HIS A 293 8.30 -5.21 -4.15
CA HIS A 293 8.83 -5.74 -2.90
C HIS A 293 9.79 -6.90 -3.15
N VAL A 294 9.35 -7.87 -3.94
CA VAL A 294 10.14 -9.07 -4.26
C VAL A 294 11.43 -8.69 -4.99
N HIS A 295 11.33 -7.82 -5.99
CA HIS A 295 12.49 -7.31 -6.71
C HIS A 295 13.49 -6.61 -5.78
N LYS A 296 12.99 -5.78 -4.86
CA LYS A 296 13.82 -5.09 -3.87
C LYS A 296 14.52 -6.09 -2.96
N LEU A 297 13.83 -7.13 -2.50
CA LEU A 297 14.41 -8.18 -1.64
C LEU A 297 15.51 -8.98 -2.34
N PHE A 298 15.34 -9.27 -3.63
CA PHE A 298 16.35 -9.97 -4.43
C PHE A 298 17.67 -9.21 -4.65
N ARG A 299 17.76 -7.96 -4.18
CA ARG A 299 19.04 -7.22 -4.11
C ARG A 299 19.87 -7.57 -2.88
N PHE A 300 19.26 -8.18 -1.86
CA PHE A 300 19.89 -8.50 -0.58
C PHE A 300 20.15 -10.00 -0.38
N THR A 301 19.37 -10.85 -1.05
CA THR A 301 19.48 -12.31 -0.99
C THR A 301 18.89 -12.93 -2.24
N ASP A 302 19.30 -14.15 -2.57
CA ASP A 302 18.68 -14.97 -3.60
C ASP A 302 17.53 -15.85 -3.06
N THR A 303 17.27 -15.83 -1.74
CA THR A 303 16.23 -16.65 -1.08
C THR A 303 15.23 -15.80 -0.30
N VAL A 304 13.96 -15.87 -0.68
CA VAL A 304 12.83 -15.20 -0.01
C VAL A 304 11.91 -16.25 0.60
N VAL A 305 11.61 -16.13 1.90
CA VAL A 305 10.67 -17.00 2.61
C VAL A 305 9.51 -16.16 3.12
N PHE A 306 8.32 -16.38 2.56
CA PHE A 306 7.10 -15.75 3.03
C PHE A 306 6.55 -16.50 4.24
N SER A 307 6.34 -15.80 5.35
CA SER A 307 5.81 -16.34 6.60
C SER A 307 4.49 -15.65 6.91
N PHE A 308 3.39 -16.29 6.51
CA PHE A 308 2.04 -15.82 6.76
C PHE A 308 1.36 -16.66 7.84
N ASP A 309 0.30 -16.11 8.44
CA ASP A 309 -0.48 -16.81 9.47
C ASP A 309 -1.10 -18.10 8.88
N GLY A 310 -1.26 -19.13 9.71
CA GLY A 310 -1.80 -20.44 9.27
C GLY A 310 -3.29 -20.47 8.90
N ASP A 311 -3.95 -19.31 8.95
CA ASP A 311 -5.39 -19.18 8.75
C ASP A 311 -5.77 -18.96 7.26
N ALA A 312 -7.07 -18.74 7.00
CA ALA A 312 -7.55 -18.48 5.65
C ALA A 312 -7.06 -17.13 5.09
N ALA A 313 -6.78 -16.13 5.94
CA ALA A 313 -6.27 -14.84 5.50
C ALA A 313 -4.80 -14.94 5.09
N GLY A 314 -3.97 -15.62 5.87
CA GLY A 314 -2.57 -15.86 5.55
C GLY A 314 -2.39 -16.72 4.29
N ARG A 315 -3.27 -17.71 4.05
CA ARG A 315 -3.28 -18.44 2.76
C ARG A 315 -3.60 -17.54 1.56
N ARG A 316 -4.56 -16.61 1.69
CA ARG A 316 -4.85 -15.62 0.63
C ARG A 316 -3.67 -14.66 0.43
N ALA A 317 -2.99 -14.26 1.51
CA ALA A 317 -1.79 -13.44 1.43
C ALA A 317 -0.65 -14.19 0.71
N ALA A 318 -0.48 -15.47 0.99
CA ALA A 318 0.47 -16.35 0.30
C ALA A 318 0.19 -16.43 -1.20
N ARG A 319 -1.08 -16.56 -1.62
CA ARG A 319 -1.46 -16.56 -3.04
C ARG A 319 -1.09 -15.24 -3.72
N LYS A 320 -1.36 -14.09 -3.09
CA LYS A 320 -0.98 -12.79 -3.64
C LYS A 320 0.55 -12.61 -3.70
N ALA A 321 1.27 -13.12 -2.70
CA ALA A 321 2.72 -13.11 -2.69
C ALA A 321 3.32 -14.03 -3.77
N LEU A 322 2.67 -15.16 -4.08
CA LEU A 322 3.01 -16.02 -5.21
C LEU A 322 2.93 -15.23 -6.52
N ASP A 323 1.82 -14.56 -6.79
CA ASP A 323 1.65 -13.74 -8.01
C ASP A 323 2.74 -12.66 -8.13
N GLY A 324 3.07 -12.00 -7.01
CA GLY A 324 4.14 -11.01 -6.94
C GLY A 324 5.55 -11.59 -7.16
N ALA A 325 5.77 -12.84 -6.80
CA ALA A 325 7.07 -13.49 -6.84
C ALA A 325 7.40 -14.19 -8.16
N LEU A 326 6.38 -14.70 -8.87
CA LEU A 326 6.55 -15.46 -10.12
C LEU A 326 7.43 -14.75 -11.18
N PRO A 327 7.30 -13.43 -11.44
CA PRO A 327 8.14 -12.74 -12.42
C PRO A 327 9.65 -12.78 -12.11
N TYR A 328 10.01 -13.08 -10.87
CA TYR A 328 11.39 -13.08 -10.41
C TYR A 328 11.91 -14.47 -10.04
N ALA A 329 11.11 -15.53 -10.20
CA ALA A 329 11.48 -16.91 -9.91
C ALA A 329 12.35 -17.50 -11.04
N SER A 330 13.60 -17.04 -11.14
CA SER A 330 14.60 -17.57 -12.06
C SER A 330 15.32 -18.80 -11.51
N ASP A 331 16.10 -19.49 -12.35
CA ASP A 331 16.84 -20.71 -12.00
C ASP A 331 17.80 -20.56 -10.80
N THR A 332 18.24 -19.33 -10.50
CA THR A 332 19.16 -19.01 -9.40
C THR A 332 18.49 -18.45 -8.15
N ARG A 333 17.17 -18.21 -8.18
CA ARG A 333 16.44 -17.58 -7.07
C ARG A 333 15.48 -18.58 -6.43
N SER A 334 15.43 -18.55 -5.10
CA SER A 334 14.57 -19.42 -4.31
C SER A 334 13.46 -18.60 -3.64
N VAL A 335 12.21 -19.05 -3.81
CA VAL A 335 11.06 -18.51 -3.10
C VAL A 335 10.36 -19.66 -2.39
N LYS A 336 10.05 -19.47 -1.11
CA LYS A 336 9.35 -20.45 -0.27
C LYS A 336 8.21 -19.81 0.52
N PHE A 337 7.26 -20.64 0.91
CA PHE A 337 6.07 -20.27 1.70
C PHE A 337 6.05 -21.11 2.98
N LEU A 338 6.19 -20.43 4.11
CA LEU A 338 6.10 -20.99 5.44
C LEU A 338 4.66 -20.86 5.92
N PHE A 339 4.00 -22.01 6.06
CA PHE A 339 2.67 -22.12 6.66
C PHE A 339 2.80 -22.62 8.08
N LEU A 340 2.41 -21.80 9.05
CA LEU A 340 2.34 -22.16 10.46
C LEU A 340 1.02 -22.88 10.77
N PRO A 341 0.91 -23.58 11.91
CA PRO A 341 -0.39 -24.05 12.41
C PRO A 341 -1.39 -22.89 12.54
N SER A 342 -2.68 -23.18 12.39
CA SER A 342 -3.75 -22.15 12.30
C SER A 342 -3.86 -21.23 13.50
N GLU A 343 -3.44 -21.70 14.66
CA GLU A 343 -3.45 -21.02 15.96
C GLU A 343 -2.23 -20.14 16.18
N HIS A 344 -1.25 -20.16 15.27
CA HIS A 344 0.04 -19.53 15.44
C HIS A 344 0.37 -18.49 14.36
N ASP A 345 0.76 -17.30 14.85
CA ASP A 345 1.61 -16.34 14.13
C ASP A 345 3.10 -16.66 14.40
N PRO A 346 4.06 -16.04 13.69
CA PRO A 346 5.49 -16.32 13.89
C PRO A 346 5.97 -16.06 15.32
N ASP A 347 5.41 -15.07 16.00
CA ASP A 347 5.76 -14.69 17.38
C ASP A 347 5.32 -15.78 18.39
N SER A 348 4.04 -16.16 18.36
CA SER A 348 3.47 -17.18 19.22
C SER A 348 4.08 -18.56 18.97
N PHE A 349 4.33 -18.93 17.71
CA PHE A 349 5.00 -20.20 17.39
C PHE A 349 6.37 -20.29 18.04
N VAL A 350 7.21 -19.26 17.90
CA VAL A 350 8.57 -19.26 18.46
C VAL A 350 8.54 -19.25 19.98
N ARG A 351 7.57 -18.54 20.60
CA ARG A 351 7.42 -18.57 22.07
C ARG A 351 7.01 -19.94 22.61
N GLU A 352 6.19 -20.68 21.87
CA GLU A 352 5.69 -21.99 22.30
C GLU A 352 6.68 -23.12 22.01
N TYR A 353 7.21 -23.19 20.78
CA TYR A 353 8.04 -24.30 20.31
C TYR A 353 9.55 -24.00 20.31
N GLY A 354 9.93 -22.75 20.55
CA GLY A 354 11.32 -22.31 20.58
C GLY A 354 11.92 -21.98 19.21
N THR A 355 13.09 -21.37 19.23
CA THR A 355 13.82 -20.88 18.04
C THR A 355 14.26 -22.02 17.12
N ASP A 356 14.70 -23.15 17.69
CA ASP A 356 15.20 -24.29 16.91
C ASP A 356 14.09 -24.99 16.14
N ALA A 357 12.87 -24.99 16.68
CA ALA A 357 11.70 -25.53 15.98
C ALA A 357 11.31 -24.62 14.82
N PHE A 358 11.26 -23.30 15.05
CA PHE A 358 10.96 -22.34 13.99
C PHE A 358 12.00 -22.35 12.86
N ALA A 359 13.30 -22.43 13.19
CA ALA A 359 14.36 -22.53 12.19
C ALA A 359 14.24 -23.79 11.32
N ARG A 360 13.86 -24.93 11.92
CA ARG A 360 13.54 -26.16 11.17
C ARG A 360 12.33 -25.96 10.26
N HIS A 361 11.26 -25.37 10.78
CA HIS A 361 10.04 -25.09 10.01
C HIS A 361 10.30 -24.17 8.81
N VAL A 362 11.15 -23.14 8.99
CA VAL A 362 11.63 -22.27 7.91
C VAL A 362 12.43 -23.06 6.86
N GLY A 363 13.26 -24.01 7.29
CA GLY A 363 14.01 -24.90 6.38
C GLY A 363 13.08 -25.74 5.50
N ASP A 364 12.03 -26.28 6.11
CA ASP A 364 11.02 -27.15 5.50
C ASP A 364 9.90 -26.38 4.76
N ALA A 365 10.00 -25.05 4.67
CA ALA A 365 9.01 -24.21 4.01
C ALA A 365 8.75 -24.65 2.55
N THR A 366 7.48 -24.63 2.15
CA THR A 366 7.00 -25.10 0.85
C THR A 366 7.62 -24.30 -0.29
N PRO A 367 8.37 -24.92 -1.22
CA PRO A 367 8.92 -24.23 -2.37
C PRO A 367 7.85 -23.63 -3.29
N LEU A 368 8.16 -22.54 -3.98
CA LEU A 368 7.25 -21.88 -4.91
C LEU A 368 6.68 -22.82 -5.98
N SER A 369 7.49 -23.75 -6.51
CA SER A 369 7.04 -24.72 -7.51
C SER A 369 5.89 -25.58 -6.98
N ARG A 370 6.09 -26.16 -5.80
CA ARG A 370 5.09 -26.99 -5.13
C ARG A 370 3.84 -26.17 -4.78
N PHE A 371 4.02 -24.97 -4.24
CA PHE A 371 2.89 -24.12 -3.90
C PHE A 371 2.10 -23.68 -5.14
N LEU A 372 2.75 -23.41 -6.28
CA LEU A 372 2.05 -23.14 -7.55
C LEU A 372 1.17 -24.32 -7.98
N VAL A 373 1.69 -25.54 -7.90
CA VAL A 373 0.94 -26.75 -8.26
C VAL A 373 -0.24 -26.96 -7.32
N GLU A 374 -0.02 -26.86 -6.00
CA GLU A 374 -1.07 -26.96 -4.98
C GLU A 374 -2.16 -25.90 -5.20
N ALA A 375 -1.76 -24.66 -5.44
CA ALA A 375 -2.64 -23.53 -5.69
C ALA A 375 -3.42 -23.63 -7.02
N SER A 376 -2.90 -24.38 -8.00
CA SER A 376 -3.58 -24.63 -9.28
C SER A 376 -4.62 -25.76 -9.18
N GLY A 377 -4.37 -26.75 -8.30
CA GLY A 377 -5.26 -27.88 -8.06
C GLY A 377 -6.35 -27.62 -7.00
N GLU A 378 -6.31 -26.48 -6.32
CA GLU A 378 -7.33 -26.12 -5.32
C GLU A 378 -8.74 -26.13 -5.96
N GLY A 379 -9.68 -26.85 -5.34
CA GLY A 379 -11.04 -27.01 -5.84
C GLY A 379 -11.20 -27.93 -7.07
N CYS A 380 -10.13 -28.60 -7.53
CA CYS A 380 -10.16 -29.47 -8.71
C CYS A 380 -10.17 -30.96 -8.34
N ASP A 381 -11.07 -31.76 -8.94
CA ASP A 381 -11.02 -33.23 -8.85
C ASP A 381 -10.12 -33.82 -9.93
N LEU A 382 -8.86 -34.09 -9.59
CA LEU A 382 -7.86 -34.65 -10.52
C LEU A 382 -8.20 -36.09 -10.99
N GLY A 383 -9.15 -36.78 -10.36
CA GLY A 383 -9.67 -38.05 -10.85
C GLY A 383 -10.45 -37.91 -12.17
N THR A 384 -11.04 -36.74 -12.41
CA THR A 384 -11.86 -36.45 -13.61
C THR A 384 -11.07 -35.73 -14.69
N ALA A 385 -11.48 -35.89 -15.94
CA ALA A 385 -10.86 -35.15 -17.05
C ALA A 385 -11.14 -33.64 -16.92
N GLU A 386 -12.35 -33.28 -16.51
CA GLU A 386 -12.80 -31.91 -16.26
C GLU A 386 -11.98 -31.23 -15.16
N GLY A 387 -11.76 -31.91 -14.03
CA GLY A 387 -10.96 -31.37 -12.94
C GLY A 387 -9.48 -31.21 -13.29
N ARG A 388 -8.90 -32.15 -14.05
CA ARG A 388 -7.53 -31.99 -14.60
C ARG A 388 -7.45 -30.81 -15.59
N ALA A 389 -8.43 -30.67 -16.48
CA ALA A 389 -8.48 -29.55 -17.40
C ALA A 389 -8.65 -28.20 -16.67
N HIS A 390 -9.46 -28.16 -15.61
CA HIS A 390 -9.64 -26.97 -14.78
C HIS A 390 -8.36 -26.59 -14.03
N MET A 391 -7.66 -27.56 -13.45
CA MET A 391 -6.35 -27.34 -12.82
C MET A 391 -5.32 -26.78 -13.80
N LEU A 392 -5.24 -27.32 -15.02
CA LEU A 392 -4.37 -26.78 -16.07
C LEU A 392 -4.77 -25.36 -16.49
N ALA A 393 -6.07 -25.05 -16.55
CA ALA A 393 -6.55 -23.70 -16.84
C ALA A 393 -6.14 -22.70 -15.74
N ASN A 394 -6.21 -23.11 -14.47
CA ASN A 394 -5.77 -22.32 -13.32
C ASN A 394 -4.25 -22.14 -13.27
N ALA A 395 -3.49 -23.16 -13.69
CA ALA A 395 -2.03 -23.12 -13.71
C ALA A 395 -1.46 -22.22 -14.81
N ARG A 396 -2.14 -22.13 -15.96
CA ARG A 396 -1.68 -21.36 -17.14
C ARG A 396 -1.30 -19.91 -16.83
N PRO A 397 -2.13 -19.07 -16.17
CA PRO A 397 -1.76 -17.69 -15.87
C PRO A 397 -0.56 -17.60 -14.91
N LEU A 398 -0.43 -18.52 -13.94
CA LEU A 398 0.72 -18.54 -13.03
C LEU A 398 2.01 -18.95 -13.74
N TRP A 399 1.96 -20.02 -14.53
CA TRP A 399 3.09 -20.50 -15.32
C TRP A 399 3.55 -19.45 -16.34
N GLY A 400 2.61 -18.69 -16.92
CA GLY A 400 2.90 -17.62 -17.86
C GLY A 400 3.72 -16.46 -17.28
N LEU A 401 3.62 -16.22 -15.97
CA LEU A 401 4.41 -15.17 -15.27
C LEU A 401 5.86 -15.56 -15.02
N LEU A 402 6.20 -16.86 -15.08
CA LEU A 402 7.56 -17.32 -14.84
C LEU A 402 8.52 -16.84 -15.94
N PRO A 403 9.75 -16.40 -15.58
CA PRO A 403 10.79 -16.13 -16.56
C PRO A 403 11.21 -17.41 -17.27
N ASP A 404 11.71 -17.27 -18.50
CA ASP A 404 12.20 -18.42 -19.25
C ASP A 404 13.46 -19.00 -18.57
N GLY A 405 13.45 -20.30 -18.32
CA GLY A 405 14.50 -20.99 -17.58
C GLY A 405 14.20 -22.49 -17.42
N ALA A 406 15.11 -23.20 -16.76
CA ALA A 406 14.94 -24.62 -16.43
C ALA A 406 13.71 -24.84 -15.51
N LEU A 407 13.49 -23.96 -14.52
CA LEU A 407 12.37 -24.08 -13.59
C LEU A 407 11.01 -24.06 -14.31
N LYS A 408 10.81 -23.12 -15.23
CA LYS A 408 9.57 -22.99 -16.01
C LYS A 408 9.30 -24.22 -16.87
N ARG A 409 10.34 -24.84 -17.42
CA ARG A 409 10.23 -26.07 -18.23
C ARG A 409 9.92 -27.29 -17.37
N GLN A 410 10.55 -27.42 -16.21
CA GLN A 410 10.27 -28.51 -15.26
C GLN A 410 8.83 -28.44 -14.75
N LEU A 411 8.35 -27.25 -14.40
CA LEU A 411 6.97 -27.04 -13.98
C LEU A 411 5.96 -27.36 -15.07
N LEU A 412 6.26 -27.06 -16.35
CA LEU A 412 5.40 -27.48 -17.46
C LEU A 412 5.30 -29.02 -17.56
N GLY A 413 6.41 -29.71 -17.29
CA GLY A 413 6.45 -31.17 -17.22
C GLY A 413 5.56 -31.72 -16.10
N GLU A 414 5.76 -31.22 -14.88
CA GLU A 414 5.00 -31.63 -13.69
C GLU A 414 3.50 -31.37 -13.84
N LEU A 415 3.12 -30.19 -14.35
CA LEU A 415 1.72 -29.85 -14.65
C LEU A 415 1.13 -30.77 -15.72
N GLY A 416 1.91 -31.10 -16.76
CA GLY A 416 1.50 -32.04 -17.80
C GLY A 416 1.25 -33.44 -17.25
N GLU A 417 2.12 -33.95 -16.38
CA GLU A 417 1.94 -35.24 -15.71
C GLU A 417 0.66 -35.28 -14.87
N LEU A 418 0.42 -34.25 -14.04
CA LEU A 418 -0.79 -34.14 -13.24
C LEU A 418 -2.06 -33.97 -14.09
N GLY A 419 -1.94 -33.26 -15.21
CA GLY A 419 -3.01 -33.06 -16.18
C GLY A 419 -3.26 -34.27 -17.09
N GLN A 420 -2.39 -35.29 -17.06
CA GLN A 420 -2.34 -36.39 -18.03
C GLN A 420 -2.24 -35.92 -19.49
N LEU A 421 -1.50 -34.84 -19.72
CA LEU A 421 -1.24 -34.28 -21.04
C LEU A 421 0.28 -34.09 -21.23
N PRO A 422 0.91 -34.71 -22.25
CA PRO A 422 2.34 -34.57 -22.46
C PRO A 422 2.78 -33.10 -22.53
N ALA A 423 3.91 -32.76 -21.89
CA ALA A 423 4.36 -31.37 -21.77
C ALA A 423 4.50 -30.63 -23.11
N GLY A 424 4.84 -31.35 -24.18
CA GLY A 424 4.90 -30.81 -25.53
C GLY A 424 3.52 -30.41 -26.07
N GLU A 425 2.50 -31.23 -25.85
CA GLU A 425 1.11 -30.94 -26.23
C GLU A 425 0.53 -29.81 -25.38
N LEU A 426 0.78 -29.82 -24.07
CA LEU A 426 0.36 -28.75 -23.16
C LEU A 426 0.98 -27.40 -23.56
N GLY A 427 2.28 -27.38 -23.85
CA GLY A 427 2.98 -26.18 -24.32
C GLY A 427 2.43 -25.65 -25.65
N GLN A 428 2.12 -26.55 -26.60
CA GLN A 428 1.48 -26.16 -27.87
C GLN A 428 0.07 -25.60 -27.65
N LEU A 429 -0.75 -26.25 -26.82
CA LEU A 429 -2.10 -25.81 -26.48
C LEU A 429 -2.09 -24.39 -25.90
N TRP A 430 -1.25 -24.13 -24.91
CA TRP A 430 -1.16 -22.81 -24.29
C TRP A 430 -0.60 -21.73 -25.23
N SER A 431 0.30 -22.12 -26.14
CA SER A 431 0.83 -21.21 -27.17
C SER A 431 -0.23 -20.84 -28.21
N GLN A 432 -1.03 -21.80 -28.67
CA GLN A 432 -2.13 -21.56 -29.62
C GLN A 432 -3.21 -20.67 -28.99
N GLN A 433 -3.58 -20.93 -27.73
CA GLN A 433 -4.52 -20.09 -27.00
C GLN A 433 -3.98 -18.68 -26.72
N ALA A 434 -2.66 -18.49 -26.63
CA ALA A 434 -2.06 -17.16 -26.49
C ALA A 434 -2.11 -16.39 -27.83
N ALA A 435 -1.94 -17.09 -28.95
CA ALA A 435 -2.04 -16.49 -30.29
C ALA A 435 -3.48 -16.14 -30.71
N GLN A 436 -4.48 -16.80 -30.13
CA GLN A 436 -5.90 -16.60 -30.45
C GLN A 436 -6.60 -15.51 -29.60
N GLN A 437 -5.96 -14.99 -28.55
CA GLN A 437 -6.50 -13.82 -27.85
C GLN A 437 -6.21 -12.55 -28.66
N PRO A 438 -7.24 -11.82 -29.14
CA PRO A 438 -7.04 -10.52 -29.77
C PRO A 438 -6.44 -9.58 -28.72
N GLY A 439 -5.28 -8.99 -29.01
CA GLY A 439 -4.49 -8.25 -28.04
C GLY A 439 -5.27 -7.11 -27.37
N ARG A 440 -5.28 -7.10 -26.03
CA ARG A 440 -5.16 -5.84 -25.29
C ARG A 440 -3.80 -5.24 -25.70
N SER A 441 -3.84 -4.17 -26.49
CA SER A 441 -2.67 -3.52 -27.08
C SER A 441 -1.52 -3.35 -26.09
N ALA A 442 -0.51 -4.22 -26.20
CA ALA A 442 0.83 -3.91 -25.76
C ALA A 442 1.37 -2.82 -26.69
N VAL A 443 1.48 -1.60 -26.17
CA VAL A 443 2.21 -0.51 -26.82
C VAL A 443 3.63 -1.01 -27.06
N ARG A 444 3.97 -1.31 -28.31
CA ARG A 444 5.36 -1.58 -28.72
C ARG A 444 6.11 -0.24 -28.75
N PRO A 445 7.35 -0.16 -28.23
CA PRO A 445 8.19 1.01 -28.42
C PRO A 445 8.59 1.09 -29.90
N ALA A 446 8.38 2.25 -30.52
CA ALA A 446 8.81 2.52 -31.88
C ALA A 446 10.34 2.61 -31.95
N THR A 447 10.96 1.78 -32.78
CA THR A 447 12.35 1.93 -33.23
C THR A 447 12.37 2.92 -34.41
N PRO A 448 13.28 3.91 -34.46
CA PRO A 448 13.40 4.80 -35.61
C PRO A 448 14.30 4.18 -36.69
N GLY A 449 13.86 4.18 -37.94
CA GLY A 449 14.63 3.63 -39.05
C GLY A 449 14.03 3.88 -40.44
N ASN A 450 14.19 5.13 -40.90
CA ASN A 450 14.41 5.62 -42.26
C ASN A 450 14.30 4.61 -43.45
N THR A 451 13.48 4.93 -44.47
CA THR A 451 13.87 5.26 -45.87
C THR A 451 12.75 4.97 -46.88
N GLY A 452 12.45 5.93 -47.78
CA GLY A 452 12.15 5.68 -49.19
C GLY A 452 10.68 5.48 -49.62
N ALA A 453 10.11 6.52 -50.23
CA ALA A 453 8.95 6.44 -51.16
C ALA A 453 9.39 5.74 -52.50
N PRO A 454 8.52 5.40 -53.49
CA PRO A 454 7.42 6.24 -54.04
C PRO A 454 6.10 5.55 -54.49
N ASP A 455 5.12 6.42 -54.77
CA ASP A 455 4.00 6.39 -55.75
C ASP A 455 3.16 5.13 -56.01
N ASP A 456 1.82 5.24 -55.87
CA ASP A 456 0.94 5.60 -56.99
C ASP A 456 -0.58 5.62 -56.63
N ALA A 457 -1.28 6.53 -57.32
CA ALA A 457 -2.71 6.56 -57.68
C ALA A 457 -3.81 7.05 -56.70
N ILE A 458 -4.30 8.26 -57.00
CA ILE A 458 -5.62 8.84 -56.69
C ILE A 458 -6.69 8.25 -57.66
N PRO A 459 -8.00 8.27 -57.34
CA PRO A 459 -8.87 9.26 -58.01
C PRO A 459 -10.01 9.86 -57.15
N TRP A 460 -10.10 11.20 -57.20
CA TRP A 460 -11.27 12.12 -57.35
C TRP A 460 -12.65 11.75 -56.75
N GLY A 461 -13.40 12.64 -56.10
CA GLY A 461 -13.30 14.11 -56.08
C GLY A 461 -14.40 14.79 -55.23
N ILE A 462 -14.24 16.11 -55.09
CA ILE A 462 -15.16 17.08 -54.48
C ILE A 462 -15.69 17.97 -55.61
N PRO A 463 -16.92 18.51 -55.53
CA PRO A 463 -17.06 19.98 -55.69
C PRO A 463 -18.25 20.55 -54.88
N PRO A 464 -18.55 21.88 -54.92
CA PRO A 464 -17.71 23.00 -54.50
C PRO A 464 -18.54 24.11 -53.78
N ASP A 465 -17.85 25.08 -53.15
CA ASP A 465 -18.13 26.54 -53.28
C ASP A 465 -17.09 27.30 -52.43
N LEU A 466 -15.99 27.77 -53.05
CA LEU A 466 -15.78 29.10 -53.67
C LEU A 466 -15.53 30.25 -52.65
N ALA A 467 -14.29 30.29 -52.13
CA ALA A 467 -13.24 31.33 -52.28
C ALA A 467 -13.61 32.76 -52.77
N PRO A 468 -12.69 33.77 -52.82
CA PRO A 468 -11.50 34.06 -52.00
C PRO A 468 -11.24 35.58 -51.66
N TRP A 469 -10.50 35.84 -50.56
CA TRP A 469 -9.33 36.74 -50.38
C TRP A 469 -9.42 38.25 -50.74
N GLU A 470 -8.96 39.14 -49.85
CA GLU A 470 -7.78 40.01 -50.10
C GLU A 470 -7.42 40.97 -48.95
N ARG A 471 -6.20 41.47 -49.10
CA ARG A 471 -5.30 42.26 -48.26
C ARG A 471 -5.62 43.78 -48.27
N ASP A 472 -5.15 44.47 -47.22
CA ASP A 472 -4.25 45.65 -47.27
C ASP A 472 -4.64 46.89 -46.44
N SER A 473 -3.56 47.48 -45.90
CA SER A 473 -3.25 48.91 -45.76
C SER A 473 -3.42 49.63 -44.41
N GLU A 474 -2.42 50.49 -44.21
CA GLU A 474 -1.96 51.24 -43.04
C GLU A 474 -2.78 52.50 -42.72
N SER A 475 -2.68 53.00 -41.48
CA SER A 475 -2.37 54.40 -41.07
C SER A 475 -2.69 54.59 -39.58
N SER A 476 -1.72 54.86 -38.70
CA SER A 476 -1.06 56.15 -38.35
C SER A 476 -1.90 57.08 -37.45
N PHE A 477 -1.35 57.37 -36.25
CA PHE A 477 -1.35 58.61 -35.43
C PHE A 477 -1.66 58.42 -33.92
N ALA A 478 -0.72 58.89 -33.09
CA ALA A 478 -0.87 59.25 -31.67
C ALA A 478 -0.89 60.80 -31.55
N PRO A 479 -0.85 61.47 -30.37
CA PRO A 479 -1.29 61.19 -28.99
C PRO A 479 -2.20 62.34 -28.41
N ASN A 480 -2.76 62.23 -27.18
CA ASN A 480 -2.94 63.42 -26.32
C ASN A 480 -3.19 63.13 -24.82
N ASP A 481 -2.78 64.11 -24.02
CA ASP A 481 -2.69 64.23 -22.55
C ASP A 481 -4.02 64.39 -21.77
N GLY A 482 -3.98 64.12 -20.45
CA GLY A 482 -4.90 64.74 -19.47
C GLY A 482 -5.10 64.01 -18.11
N TYR A 483 -4.39 64.43 -17.06
CA TYR A 483 -4.73 64.23 -15.61
C TYR A 483 -5.98 65.09 -15.22
N PRO A 484 -6.70 64.96 -14.05
CA PRO A 484 -6.19 64.64 -12.69
C PRO A 484 -7.14 63.95 -11.64
N SER A 485 -6.55 63.53 -10.50
CA SER A 485 -6.96 63.64 -9.07
C SER A 485 -8.39 63.40 -8.51
N GLN A 486 -8.42 62.72 -7.35
CA GLN A 486 -9.33 62.75 -6.18
C GLN A 486 -10.46 61.71 -5.97
N GLY A 487 -10.45 61.11 -4.76
CA GLY A 487 -11.59 60.66 -3.93
C GLY A 487 -12.24 59.32 -4.32
N GLY A 488 -12.68 58.40 -3.46
CA GLY A 488 -12.83 58.31 -2.00
C GLY A 488 -13.50 56.95 -1.65
N TYR A 489 -13.18 56.44 -0.46
CA TYR A 489 -13.67 55.29 0.36
C TYR A 489 -15.09 54.68 0.13
N PRO A 490 -15.43 53.45 0.61
CA PRO A 490 -15.04 52.93 1.94
C PRO A 490 -14.78 51.42 2.15
N SER A 491 -13.92 51.16 3.13
CA SER A 491 -13.79 49.90 3.88
C SER A 491 -14.64 49.95 5.16
N THR A 492 -15.45 48.94 5.42
CA THR A 492 -16.15 48.73 6.70
C THR A 492 -15.46 47.61 7.49
N ALA A 493 -14.65 47.99 8.47
CA ALA A 493 -14.16 47.09 9.52
C ALA A 493 -14.51 47.69 10.90
N PRO A 494 -15.17 46.96 11.81
CA PRO A 494 -15.46 47.48 13.15
C PRO A 494 -14.21 47.46 14.04
N GLN A 495 -13.92 48.61 14.65
CA GLN A 495 -12.89 48.79 15.68
C GLN A 495 -13.33 48.16 17.01
N PHE A 496 -12.47 47.34 17.62
CA PHE A 496 -12.61 46.90 19.01
C PHE A 496 -11.64 47.67 19.92
N GLN A 497 -12.19 48.35 20.91
CA GLN A 497 -11.47 49.17 21.89
C GLN A 497 -10.68 48.32 22.90
N LYS A 498 -9.41 48.67 23.11
CA LYS A 498 -8.54 48.11 24.15
C LYS A 498 -8.98 48.59 25.54
N LYS A 499 -9.17 47.66 26.49
CA LYS A 499 -9.16 47.97 27.94
C LYS A 499 -7.79 47.60 28.54
N PRO A 500 -7.26 48.36 29.52
CA PRO A 500 -5.94 48.08 30.10
C PRO A 500 -6.01 46.94 31.13
N TRP A 501 -4.94 46.16 31.20
CA TRP A 501 -4.74 45.08 32.17
C TRP A 501 -4.01 45.62 33.42
N THR A 502 -4.49 45.24 34.60
CA THR A 502 -3.81 45.44 35.90
C THR A 502 -3.47 44.07 36.53
N PRO A 503 -2.26 43.87 37.09
CA PRO A 503 -1.85 42.59 37.64
C PRO A 503 -2.32 42.43 39.08
N GLY A 504 -3.12 41.38 39.35
CA GLY A 504 -3.52 40.97 40.70
C GLY A 504 -2.91 39.62 41.08
N ASN A 505 -2.04 39.61 42.09
CA ASN A 505 -1.55 38.44 42.81
C ASN A 505 -2.69 37.72 43.54
N GLY A 506 -2.71 36.38 43.52
CA GLY A 506 -3.61 35.63 44.41
C GLY A 506 -3.58 34.12 44.22
N LYS A 507 -2.95 33.41 45.17
CA LYS A 507 -2.96 31.96 45.34
C LYS A 507 -4.33 31.49 45.86
N GLY A 508 -4.91 30.41 45.33
CA GLY A 508 -6.07 29.72 45.94
C GLY A 508 -6.72 28.64 45.07
N PRO A 509 -7.28 27.55 45.63
CA PRO A 509 -7.40 26.25 44.96
C PRO A 509 -8.75 26.00 44.27
N TRP A 510 -8.71 25.15 43.24
CA TRP A 510 -9.84 24.76 42.40
C TRP A 510 -10.76 23.75 43.12
N LYS A 511 -12.05 24.11 43.28
CA LYS A 511 -13.12 23.17 43.64
C LYS A 511 -14.12 23.03 42.49
N LYS A 512 -14.42 21.76 42.18
CA LYS A 512 -15.43 21.26 41.24
C LYS A 512 -16.81 21.88 41.47
N ARG A 513 -17.50 22.24 40.38
CA ARG A 513 -18.97 22.26 40.32
C ARG A 513 -19.43 21.89 38.91
N TRP A 514 -20.01 20.70 38.78
CA TRP A 514 -20.84 20.32 37.64
C TRP A 514 -22.29 20.73 37.93
N GLY A 515 -22.99 21.28 36.93
CA GLY A 515 -24.45 21.19 36.85
C GLY A 515 -25.20 22.42 36.31
N LYS A 516 -25.83 22.20 35.13
CA LYS A 516 -27.04 22.80 34.54
C LYS A 516 -26.93 24.03 33.62
N ASP A 517 -26.90 23.71 32.33
CA ASP A 517 -27.73 24.21 31.22
C ASP A 517 -27.91 25.72 31.05
N ALA A 518 -27.25 26.24 30.01
CA ALA A 518 -27.69 27.41 29.25
C ALA A 518 -27.73 27.03 27.78
N ASP A 519 -28.92 27.14 27.18
CA ASP A 519 -29.27 26.78 25.82
C ASP A 519 -28.38 27.46 24.77
N LEU A 520 -27.71 26.66 23.95
CA LEU A 520 -27.10 27.06 22.68
C LEU A 520 -27.89 26.40 21.54
N PRO A 521 -28.22 27.13 20.46
CA PRO A 521 -28.96 26.55 19.35
C PRO A 521 -28.11 25.45 18.68
N PRO A 522 -28.71 24.33 18.22
CA PRO A 522 -27.95 23.28 17.56
C PRO A 522 -27.32 23.83 16.26
N GLN A 523 -26.00 23.74 16.17
CA GLN A 523 -25.25 24.08 14.96
C GLN A 523 -25.37 22.94 13.93
N PRO A 524 -25.56 23.23 12.63
CA PRO A 524 -25.63 22.21 11.59
C PRO A 524 -24.23 21.60 11.35
N PRO A 525 -24.11 20.28 11.18
CA PRO A 525 -22.82 19.66 10.87
C PRO A 525 -22.40 19.95 9.43
N LEU A 526 -21.11 20.24 9.21
CA LEU A 526 -20.50 20.36 7.88
C LEU A 526 -20.08 18.96 7.32
N PRO A 527 -20.16 18.74 5.99
CA PRO A 527 -20.13 17.42 5.32
C PRO A 527 -18.75 16.71 5.18
N ARG A 528 -18.43 15.84 6.16
CA ARG A 528 -17.51 14.69 5.96
C ARG A 528 -17.79 13.96 4.63
N ASP A 529 -16.80 13.79 3.77
CA ASP A 529 -16.88 12.71 2.77
C ASP A 529 -16.94 11.38 3.52
N ALA A 530 -18.13 10.78 3.47
CA ALA A 530 -18.51 9.67 4.32
C ALA A 530 -17.72 8.42 3.91
N VAL A 531 -17.19 7.70 4.91
CA VAL A 531 -16.91 6.26 4.77
C VAL A 531 -18.08 5.64 4.03
N ALA A 532 -17.84 5.03 2.87
CA ALA A 532 -18.90 4.46 2.04
C ALA A 532 -19.78 3.57 2.93
N LYS A 533 -21.03 4.00 3.15
CA LYS A 533 -21.97 3.29 4.01
C LYS A 533 -22.28 1.92 3.37
N ARG A 534 -22.65 0.92 4.16
CA ARG A 534 -22.97 -0.42 3.65
C ARG A 534 -24.11 -0.36 2.62
N GLU A 535 -25.04 0.54 2.87
CA GLU A 535 -26.19 0.89 2.05
C GLU A 535 -25.75 1.56 0.73
N ASP A 536 -24.76 2.46 0.76
CA ASP A 536 -24.18 3.06 -0.46
C ASP A 536 -23.51 1.98 -1.32
N HIS A 537 -22.88 0.98 -0.69
CA HIS A 537 -22.24 -0.13 -1.38
C HIS A 537 -23.26 -1.10 -2.01
N ALA A 538 -24.32 -1.45 -1.27
CA ALA A 538 -25.41 -2.28 -1.80
C ALA A 538 -26.06 -1.63 -3.04
N VAL A 539 -26.34 -0.32 -2.98
CA VAL A 539 -26.88 0.43 -4.12
C VAL A 539 -25.91 0.39 -5.31
N ARG A 540 -24.60 0.57 -5.10
CA ARG A 540 -23.62 0.50 -6.18
C ARG A 540 -23.55 -0.88 -6.85
N LEU A 541 -23.57 -1.95 -6.06
CA LEU A 541 -23.53 -3.32 -6.58
C LEU A 541 -24.77 -3.61 -7.44
N VAL A 542 -25.96 -3.23 -6.96
CA VAL A 542 -27.20 -3.44 -7.70
C VAL A 542 -27.32 -2.55 -8.95
N LEU A 543 -26.84 -1.30 -8.90
CA LEU A 543 -26.80 -0.43 -10.09
C LEU A 543 -25.88 -0.97 -11.18
N SER A 544 -24.83 -1.69 -10.78
CA SER A 544 -23.83 -2.27 -11.70
C SER A 544 -24.23 -3.66 -12.19
N HIS A 545 -24.93 -4.42 -11.34
CA HIS A 545 -25.39 -5.79 -11.55
C HIS A 545 -26.85 -5.93 -11.10
N MET A 546 -27.76 -5.41 -11.91
CA MET A 546 -29.19 -5.38 -11.59
C MET A 546 -29.79 -6.78 -11.48
N GLU A 547 -29.21 -7.76 -12.18
CA GLU A 547 -29.54 -9.18 -12.12
C GLU A 547 -29.43 -9.76 -10.71
N PHE A 548 -28.66 -9.15 -9.81
CA PHE A 548 -28.54 -9.63 -8.43
C PHE A 548 -29.84 -9.48 -7.63
N LEU A 549 -30.73 -8.57 -8.03
CA LEU A 549 -32.04 -8.43 -7.39
C LEU A 549 -32.91 -9.66 -7.61
N GLU A 550 -32.77 -10.38 -8.72
CA GLU A 550 -33.58 -11.58 -9.00
C GLU A 550 -33.27 -12.74 -8.05
N ASP A 551 -32.06 -12.75 -7.50
CA ASP A 551 -31.58 -13.78 -6.57
C ASP A 551 -31.98 -13.48 -5.10
N LEU A 552 -32.52 -12.30 -4.80
CA LEU A 552 -32.86 -11.89 -3.44
C LEU A 552 -34.20 -12.49 -2.99
N SER A 553 -34.31 -12.80 -1.70
CA SER A 553 -35.57 -13.27 -1.12
C SER A 553 -36.53 -12.10 -0.90
N HIS A 554 -37.83 -12.38 -0.70
CA HIS A 554 -38.81 -11.34 -0.40
C HIS A 554 -38.47 -10.55 0.88
N GLU A 555 -37.86 -11.20 1.88
CA GLU A 555 -37.36 -10.56 3.11
C GLU A 555 -36.20 -9.60 2.81
N ASP A 556 -35.30 -9.98 1.89
CA ASP A 556 -34.18 -9.14 1.46
C ASP A 556 -34.67 -7.88 0.72
N HIS A 557 -35.64 -8.04 -0.20
CA HIS A 557 -36.26 -6.92 -0.90
C HIS A 557 -36.93 -5.94 0.07
N THR A 558 -37.73 -6.47 1.01
CA THR A 558 -38.39 -5.65 2.03
C THR A 558 -37.35 -4.90 2.87
N THR A 559 -36.28 -5.56 3.29
CA THR A 559 -35.19 -4.95 4.07
C THR A 559 -34.51 -3.81 3.31
N LEU A 560 -34.24 -3.98 2.01
CA LEU A 560 -33.61 -2.96 1.18
C LEU A 560 -34.55 -1.77 0.92
N CYS A 561 -35.83 -2.03 0.68
CA CYS A 561 -36.84 -1.00 0.45
C CYS A 561 -37.20 -0.23 1.74
N ASP A 562 -37.13 -0.86 2.90
CA ASP A 562 -37.36 -0.25 4.23
C ASP A 562 -36.15 0.57 4.75
N LEU A 563 -35.05 0.62 3.99
CA LEU A 563 -33.90 1.43 4.38
C LEU A 563 -34.28 2.92 4.45
N PRO A 564 -33.70 3.69 5.39
CA PRO A 564 -33.93 5.13 5.45
C PRO A 564 -33.52 5.84 4.16
N THR A 565 -34.19 6.96 3.85
CA THR A 565 -33.80 7.86 2.77
C THR A 565 -32.32 8.24 2.89
N PRO A 566 -31.54 8.20 1.79
CA PRO A 566 -31.98 8.05 0.41
C PRO A 566 -32.08 6.61 -0.12
N HIS A 567 -31.68 5.58 0.63
CA HIS A 567 -31.45 4.24 0.07
C HIS A 567 -32.72 3.45 -0.25
N GLY A 568 -33.72 3.46 0.65
CA GLY A 568 -34.98 2.71 0.45
C GLY A 568 -35.73 3.11 -0.82
N PRO A 569 -36.00 4.41 -1.06
CA PRO A 569 -36.64 4.87 -2.30
C PRO A 569 -35.86 4.50 -3.58
N ILE A 570 -34.52 4.44 -3.50
CA ILE A 570 -33.69 3.99 -4.63
C ILE A 570 -33.92 2.51 -4.92
N PHE A 571 -34.02 1.66 -3.89
CA PHE A 571 -34.33 0.24 -4.08
C PHE A 571 -35.77 0.00 -4.57
N VAL A 572 -36.75 0.78 -4.10
CA VAL A 572 -38.12 0.74 -4.62
C VAL A 572 -38.15 1.11 -6.12
N TRP A 573 -37.40 2.14 -6.51
CA TRP A 573 -37.26 2.50 -7.92
C TRP A 573 -36.57 1.39 -8.73
N LEU A 574 -35.46 0.83 -8.23
CA LEU A 574 -34.74 -0.27 -8.89
C LEU A 574 -35.60 -1.53 -9.05
N GLU A 575 -36.41 -1.86 -8.04
CA GLU A 575 -37.38 -2.97 -8.12
C GLU A 575 -38.47 -2.69 -9.16
N GLY A 576 -38.96 -1.45 -9.25
CA GLY A 576 -39.88 -1.02 -10.30
C GLY A 576 -39.27 -1.13 -11.70
N GLN A 577 -38.00 -0.71 -11.87
CA GLN A 577 -37.28 -0.86 -13.13
C GLN A 577 -37.08 -2.34 -13.50
N LEU A 578 -36.80 -3.20 -12.51
CA LEU A 578 -36.66 -4.65 -12.72
C LEU A 578 -37.99 -5.27 -13.17
N HIS A 579 -39.09 -4.86 -12.55
CA HIS A 579 -40.42 -5.36 -12.86
C HIS A 579 -40.90 -4.93 -14.26
N GLU A 580 -40.64 -3.68 -14.65
CA GLU A 580 -41.12 -3.12 -15.92
C GLU A 580 -40.23 -3.47 -17.12
N HIS A 581 -38.91 -3.60 -16.92
CA HIS A 581 -37.93 -3.73 -18.01
C HIS A 581 -37.02 -4.96 -17.91
N GLY A 582 -37.06 -5.69 -16.81
CA GLY A 582 -36.09 -6.75 -16.51
C GLY A 582 -34.69 -6.20 -16.14
N PRO A 583 -33.69 -7.07 -15.95
CA PRO A 583 -32.32 -6.64 -15.66
C PRO A 583 -31.75 -5.82 -16.83
N VAL A 584 -31.39 -4.57 -16.56
CA VAL A 584 -30.81 -3.66 -17.53
C VAL A 584 -29.47 -3.11 -17.04
N ALA A 585 -28.57 -2.82 -17.98
CA ALA A 585 -27.26 -2.28 -17.67
C ALA A 585 -27.35 -0.85 -17.12
N TRP A 586 -26.36 -0.46 -16.31
CA TRP A 586 -26.25 0.88 -15.73
C TRP A 586 -26.44 2.02 -16.77
N ALA A 587 -25.90 1.87 -17.99
CA ALA A 587 -26.04 2.86 -19.05
C ALA A 587 -27.51 3.15 -19.42
N VAL A 588 -28.38 2.12 -19.38
CA VAL A 588 -29.82 2.25 -19.65
C VAL A 588 -30.53 2.82 -18.42
N LEU A 589 -30.19 2.34 -17.22
CA LEU A 589 -30.72 2.90 -15.96
C LEU A 589 -30.42 4.40 -15.81
N GLN A 590 -29.27 4.84 -16.31
CA GLN A 590 -28.84 6.23 -16.27
C GLN A 590 -29.75 7.16 -17.11
N GLU A 591 -30.38 6.65 -18.17
CA GLU A 591 -31.34 7.40 -19.00
C GLU A 591 -32.69 7.51 -18.28
N SER A 592 -33.16 6.42 -17.67
CA SER A 592 -34.38 6.38 -16.83
C SER A 592 -34.24 7.16 -15.51
N LEU A 593 -33.02 7.57 -15.15
CA LEU A 593 -32.73 8.31 -13.92
C LEU A 593 -33.16 9.78 -13.96
N SER A 594 -33.38 10.34 -15.17
CA SER A 594 -33.69 11.76 -15.36
C SER A 594 -34.97 12.16 -14.64
N GLY A 595 -34.86 13.00 -13.60
CA GLY A 595 -36.01 13.48 -12.81
C GLY A 595 -36.32 12.66 -11.56
N HIS A 596 -35.49 11.65 -11.24
CA HIS A 596 -35.60 10.91 -9.98
C HIS A 596 -35.13 11.78 -8.78
N GLU A 597 -35.85 11.72 -7.65
CA GLU A 597 -35.60 12.54 -6.46
C GLU A 597 -34.16 12.42 -5.92
N HIS A 598 -33.51 11.28 -6.15
CA HIS A 598 -32.14 10.99 -5.69
C HIS A 598 -31.10 10.88 -6.82
N GLU A 599 -31.40 11.40 -8.01
CA GLU A 599 -30.52 11.35 -9.19
C GLU A 599 -29.07 11.79 -8.89
N ALA A 600 -28.89 12.94 -8.23
CA ALA A 600 -27.56 13.47 -7.93
C ALA A 600 -26.72 12.55 -7.03
N LYS A 601 -27.36 11.85 -6.08
CA LYS A 601 -26.70 10.90 -5.18
C LYS A 601 -26.33 9.61 -5.92
N ILE A 602 -27.22 9.08 -6.75
CA ILE A 602 -26.97 7.89 -7.58
C ILE A 602 -25.80 8.13 -8.53
N ARG A 603 -25.78 9.29 -9.22
CA ARG A 603 -24.65 9.66 -10.09
C ARG A 603 -23.34 9.80 -9.30
N LYS A 604 -23.35 10.42 -8.10
CA LYS A 604 -22.15 10.53 -7.24
C LYS A 604 -21.62 9.15 -6.81
N LEU A 605 -22.50 8.19 -6.52
CA LEU A 605 -22.11 6.83 -6.14
C LEU A 605 -21.39 6.08 -7.28
N MET A 606 -21.76 6.34 -8.53
CA MET A 606 -21.19 5.70 -9.72
C MET A 606 -19.99 6.43 -10.34
N THR A 607 -19.54 7.56 -9.77
CA THR A 607 -18.46 8.40 -10.33
C THR A 607 -17.25 8.61 -9.39
N GLY A 608 -17.32 8.13 -8.15
CA GLY A 608 -16.25 8.27 -7.16
C GLY A 608 -15.10 7.26 -7.29
N SER A 609 -14.04 7.43 -6.49
CA SER A 609 -12.88 6.50 -6.38
C SER A 609 -13.25 5.08 -5.94
N HIS A 610 -14.48 4.90 -5.45
CA HIS A 610 -15.08 3.61 -5.12
C HIS A 610 -16.03 3.10 -6.21
N ALA A 611 -16.14 3.71 -7.38
CA ALA A 611 -17.09 3.30 -8.44
C ALA A 611 -16.71 2.00 -9.17
N GLN A 612 -15.57 1.38 -8.86
CA GLN A 612 -15.14 0.14 -9.50
C GLN A 612 -15.89 -1.07 -8.90
N THR A 613 -16.86 -1.59 -9.64
CA THR A 613 -17.48 -2.92 -9.45
C THR A 613 -17.00 -3.88 -10.53
N GLU A 614 -15.69 -3.86 -10.83
CA GLU A 614 -15.07 -4.81 -11.75
C GLU A 614 -14.49 -5.97 -10.92
N GLY A 615 -14.94 -7.19 -11.17
CA GLY A 615 -14.56 -8.38 -10.39
C GLY A 615 -15.27 -9.65 -10.88
N ASP A 616 -15.01 -10.77 -10.21
CA ASP A 616 -15.79 -12.00 -10.44
C ASP A 616 -17.24 -11.78 -9.99
N VAL A 617 -18.19 -12.04 -10.88
CA VAL A 617 -19.63 -11.87 -10.64
C VAL A 617 -20.10 -12.73 -9.45
N ALA A 618 -19.51 -13.92 -9.24
CA ALA A 618 -19.83 -14.77 -8.10
C ALA A 618 -19.40 -14.13 -6.76
N GLU A 619 -18.22 -13.52 -6.72
CA GLU A 619 -17.72 -12.85 -5.52
C GLU A 619 -18.51 -11.57 -5.20
N LEU A 620 -18.87 -10.79 -6.22
CA LEU A 620 -19.70 -9.59 -6.07
C LEU A 620 -21.12 -9.94 -5.60
N ARG A 621 -21.65 -11.07 -6.06
CA ARG A 621 -22.94 -11.62 -5.61
C ARG A 621 -22.87 -12.02 -4.13
N ASP A 622 -21.83 -12.74 -3.71
CA ASP A 622 -21.61 -13.10 -2.31
C ASP A 622 -21.39 -11.88 -1.41
N GLU A 623 -20.74 -10.84 -1.95
CA GLU A 623 -20.56 -9.57 -1.28
C GLU A 623 -21.89 -8.85 -1.02
N LEU A 624 -22.76 -8.73 -2.05
CA LEU A 624 -24.11 -8.17 -1.87
C LEU A 624 -24.89 -8.97 -0.82
N ARG A 625 -24.85 -10.31 -0.90
CA ARG A 625 -25.52 -11.17 0.09
C ARG A 625 -25.00 -10.94 1.50
N GLY A 626 -23.69 -10.81 1.67
CA GLY A 626 -23.06 -10.50 2.95
C GLY A 626 -23.45 -9.12 3.50
N ILE A 627 -23.68 -8.13 2.62
CA ILE A 627 -24.17 -6.80 3.01
C ILE A 627 -25.64 -6.86 3.45
N VAL A 628 -26.51 -7.48 2.64
CA VAL A 628 -27.94 -7.63 2.94
C VAL A 628 -28.15 -8.39 4.26
N ASN A 629 -27.42 -9.49 4.48
CA ASN A 629 -27.48 -10.25 5.73
C ASN A 629 -27.15 -9.38 6.96
N ARG A 630 -26.17 -8.47 6.84
CA ARG A 630 -25.82 -7.55 7.94
C ARG A 630 -26.89 -6.49 8.17
N LEU A 631 -27.51 -5.97 7.11
CA LEU A 631 -28.62 -5.02 7.20
C LEU A 631 -29.85 -5.68 7.86
N LEU A 632 -30.13 -6.93 7.50
CA LEU A 632 -31.19 -7.72 8.12
C LEU A 632 -30.93 -7.96 9.61
N ILE A 633 -29.71 -8.33 10.00
CA ILE A 633 -29.32 -8.46 11.41
C ILE A 633 -29.50 -7.13 12.17
N ASP A 634 -29.09 -6.01 11.57
CA ASP A 634 -29.23 -4.69 12.17
C ASP A 634 -30.72 -4.28 12.31
N GLN A 635 -31.59 -4.67 11.38
CA GLN A 635 -33.04 -4.49 11.47
C GLN A 635 -33.67 -5.36 12.56
N LEU A 636 -33.32 -6.64 12.62
CA LEU A 636 -33.81 -7.57 13.65
C LEU A 636 -33.42 -7.09 15.05
N ARG A 637 -32.19 -6.59 15.23
CA ARG A 637 -31.74 -6.00 16.51
C ARG A 637 -32.54 -4.76 16.91
N ARG A 638 -32.98 -3.93 15.96
CA ARG A 638 -33.84 -2.77 16.25
C ARG A 638 -35.22 -3.24 16.73
N GLN A 639 -35.83 -4.18 16.01
CA GLN A 639 -37.13 -4.75 16.38
C GLN A 639 -37.08 -5.46 17.74
N GLU A 640 -36.01 -6.20 18.02
CA GLU A 640 -35.75 -6.83 19.31
C GLU A 640 -35.71 -5.82 20.47
N ASN A 641 -34.98 -4.71 20.28
CA ASN A 641 -34.86 -3.66 21.30
C ASN A 641 -36.22 -2.97 21.57
N GLU A 642 -37.02 -2.75 20.52
CA GLU A 642 -38.37 -2.21 20.64
C GLU A 642 -39.30 -3.18 21.39
N LEU A 643 -39.25 -4.48 21.05
CA LEU A 643 -40.06 -5.51 21.68
C LEU A 643 -39.67 -5.76 23.14
N ILE A 644 -38.38 -5.73 23.50
CA ILE A 644 -37.94 -5.80 24.91
C ILE A 644 -38.53 -4.65 25.73
N THR A 645 -38.56 -3.44 25.15
CA THR A 645 -39.11 -2.26 25.83
C THR A 645 -40.62 -2.39 26.04
N GLN A 646 -41.31 -3.08 25.13
CA GLN A 646 -42.75 -3.36 25.20
C GLN A 646 -43.10 -4.61 26.03
N ALA A 647 -42.16 -5.55 26.20
CA ALA A 647 -42.36 -6.81 26.93
C ALA A 647 -42.70 -6.60 28.42
N ALA A 648 -42.39 -5.44 28.99
CA ALA A 648 -42.83 -5.06 30.34
C ALA A 648 -44.36 -4.85 30.45
N ARG A 649 -45.07 -4.70 29.31
CA ARG A 649 -46.50 -4.35 29.24
C ARG A 649 -47.33 -5.34 28.43
N ASP A 650 -46.72 -6.11 27.53
CA ASP A 650 -47.41 -7.09 26.68
C ASP A 650 -46.67 -8.44 26.65
N PRO A 651 -47.28 -9.54 27.16
CA PRO A 651 -46.73 -10.89 27.06
C PRO A 651 -46.51 -11.38 25.61
N ALA A 652 -47.29 -10.90 24.64
CA ALA A 652 -47.15 -11.30 23.23
C ALA A 652 -45.89 -10.67 22.58
N ALA A 653 -45.42 -9.53 23.08
CA ALA A 653 -44.17 -8.91 22.64
C ALA A 653 -42.94 -9.76 23.03
N LEU A 654 -43.02 -10.49 24.14
CA LEU A 654 -41.94 -11.38 24.60
C LEU A 654 -41.82 -12.64 23.71
N GLU A 655 -42.94 -13.16 23.20
CA GLU A 655 -42.94 -14.31 22.29
C GLU A 655 -42.35 -13.94 20.93
N LYS A 656 -42.79 -12.81 20.35
CA LYS A 656 -42.19 -12.24 19.13
C LYS A 656 -40.71 -11.93 19.27
N TYR A 657 -40.28 -11.42 20.43
CA TYR A 657 -38.86 -11.20 20.71
C TYR A 657 -38.02 -12.48 20.60
N LYS A 658 -38.50 -13.61 21.14
CA LYS A 658 -37.80 -14.90 21.07
C LYS A 658 -37.72 -15.44 19.65
N GLU A 659 -38.76 -15.24 18.85
CA GLU A 659 -38.78 -15.61 17.43
C GLU A 659 -37.73 -14.82 16.63
N LEU A 660 -37.69 -13.49 16.80
CA LEU A 660 -36.70 -12.63 16.15
C LEU A 660 -35.27 -12.95 16.61
N GLN A 661 -35.07 -13.24 17.90
CA GLN A 661 -33.78 -13.66 18.44
C GLN A 661 -33.29 -14.97 17.83
N THR A 662 -34.18 -15.94 17.64
CA THR A 662 -33.85 -17.21 16.99
C THR A 662 -33.44 -16.99 15.54
N ARG A 663 -34.18 -16.14 14.82
CA ARG A 663 -33.88 -15.77 13.43
C ARG A 663 -32.55 -15.04 13.29
N ARG A 664 -32.26 -14.07 14.17
CA ARG A 664 -30.99 -13.33 14.20
C ARG A 664 -29.80 -14.26 14.44
N VAL A 665 -29.91 -15.17 15.40
CA VAL A 665 -28.84 -16.14 15.72
C VAL A 665 -28.57 -17.09 14.55
N ALA A 666 -29.62 -17.49 13.81
CA ALA A 666 -29.45 -18.31 12.60
C ALA A 666 -28.72 -17.55 11.48
N LEU A 667 -28.99 -16.25 11.31
CA LEU A 667 -28.30 -15.39 10.34
C LEU A 667 -26.85 -15.07 10.75
N GLU A 668 -26.58 -14.95 12.05
CA GLU A 668 -25.22 -14.75 12.60
C GLU A 668 -24.36 -16.02 12.51
N ASN A 669 -24.98 -17.20 12.53
CA ASN A 669 -24.31 -18.51 12.50
C ASN A 669 -24.93 -19.46 11.45
N PRO A 670 -24.68 -19.24 10.15
CA PRO A 670 -25.26 -20.06 9.06
C PRO A 670 -24.84 -21.54 9.08
N LYS A 671 -23.90 -21.94 9.95
CA LYS A 671 -23.50 -23.35 10.16
C LYS A 671 -24.34 -24.10 11.20
N LEU A 672 -25.20 -23.42 11.97
CA LEU A 672 -26.05 -24.02 13.00
C LEU A 672 -27.47 -24.36 12.51
N SER A 673 -27.87 -23.87 11.34
CA SER A 673 -29.23 -24.06 10.78
C SER A 673 -29.38 -25.28 9.86
N SER A 674 -28.33 -26.10 9.73
CA SER A 674 -28.30 -27.32 8.91
C SER A 674 -28.12 -28.60 9.75
N SER A 675 -28.43 -28.54 11.05
CA SER A 675 -28.45 -29.69 11.98
C SER A 675 -29.88 -30.04 12.37
#